data_AF-A0A1G8B6K9-F1
#
_entry.id   AF-A0A1G8B6K9-F1
#
_cell.length_a   1.000
_cell.length_b   1.000
_cell.length_c   1.000
_cell.angle_alpha   90.00
_cell.angle_beta   90.00
_cell.angle_gamma   90.00
#
_symmetry.space_group_name_H-M   'P 1'
#
loop_
_entity.id
_entity.type
_entity.pdbx_description
1 polymer ?
#
loop_
_entity_poly.entity_id
_entity_poly.type
_entity_poly.pdbx_seq_one_letter_code
_entity_poly.pdbx_strand_id
1 'polypeptide(L)'
;MHSAMPVRRRALATILSALLVAAGAVGVVAAPPASAATQDVANATLDWGVKQSFRSYIAGPIANGTTIVSGGVVAGANGFTWASGAGSADAATSAGTVSLPGSVQFQGHGGLLDLTLSDARVELVSATEGYLVFDVASKGLQSGTIEQHPDTRFAQIDLTGLATSAESISIAGAASTLTEAGAAAFAGFYSAGTALDPVTFTLPLVAVEQPTDPGTEPTDPGTDPTDPGTDPTDPGTDPTDPGTDPTDPGTDPVVPVTPAEPTHDVAGATIDWTFRASWLRYQAAAGQISAADGVEYRGTTDGFRWAGNGTGVVDADAASALVAFPGTFGFFAHGGMIDIDLTNLRIELVSATEAYLVLDATSSTNGDQPNLRFATIDLSSAVFGDESVTVTNAAIAITAEAAPIFTYQPGDEFGTATFTLPLAAVEAPVDPTEPGTDPTGPGTDPTDPGTTDPETGLGIADATLQWGIRSSFRSYVVGPIANGTITPSGGVTMDASGFSWTGGTGVADEATGTALVAYPGHIRFTGHGGQLDLTISDVRLRIDSATQATIVASTVSRSLGSTEYVTQTGIDFATVTLAAPAARAAGDVATAAVAEGTLTIANAPAVLTEDGAAGFAGFYAAGSELDPVSATLPIASTTQPQEPGTPEQPQQPTPIQPPVVVPTNPVQQQPVQQAAEQQEQCTANAVSGATMTWGIRSSFRSYISGGIANGGWTTTGGVSDVDGGWQWSGGSGAIQLDGTTGLVSLPGSIHFAGHSGALDLTVSDVRIRLTGPSSGTIVADVVSKGMEDGQLHTYSDIAFASLSFSSTVSGGALTVSGATATLTAAGAEGFAGFYGAGEALDPVSFTLPIGAEVECSVASGTLPQTGAEQRIDVLLPMVALAALLMAGGLVLRRRLARA
;
A
#
# COMPACT_ATOMS: atom_id res chain seq x y z
N MET A 1 25.56 38.78 69.39
CA MET A 1 25.64 39.77 70.49
C MET A 1 27.12 40.02 70.78
N HIS A 2 27.72 41.20 70.62
CA HIS A 2 27.20 42.56 70.38
C HIS A 2 28.14 43.37 69.45
N SER A 3 27.60 44.40 68.77
CA SER A 3 28.17 45.75 68.50
C SER A 3 29.58 45.94 67.89
N ALA A 4 29.89 46.96 67.07
CA ALA A 4 29.07 47.98 66.38
C ALA A 4 29.89 48.69 65.26
N MET A 5 29.23 49.58 64.49
CA MET A 5 29.79 50.46 63.43
C MET A 5 30.54 51.69 64.02
N PRO A 6 30.95 52.76 63.27
CA PRO A 6 31.11 52.94 61.80
C PRO A 6 32.44 53.64 61.36
N VAL A 7 32.80 53.58 60.06
CA VAL A 7 33.77 54.52 59.43
C VAL A 7 33.24 55.05 58.08
N ARG A 8 33.65 56.27 57.70
CA ARG A 8 32.94 57.21 56.81
C ARG A 8 33.32 57.15 55.32
N ARG A 9 32.37 57.55 54.46
CA ARG A 9 32.59 57.99 53.07
C ARG A 9 33.24 59.39 53.00
N ARG A 10 34.11 59.61 52.00
CA ARG A 10 34.36 60.88 51.26
C ARG A 10 34.78 60.49 49.82
N ALA A 11 34.33 61.06 48.69
CA ALA A 11 33.70 62.33 48.30
C ALA A 11 34.68 63.42 47.78
N LEU A 12 34.20 64.17 46.77
CA LEU A 12 34.85 65.19 45.90
C LEU A 12 35.68 64.64 44.69
N ALA A 13 35.80 65.34 43.55
CA ALA A 13 34.96 66.37 42.87
C ALA A 13 35.54 66.79 41.48
N THR A 14 34.79 67.61 40.73
CA THR A 14 35.11 68.42 39.51
C THR A 14 34.78 67.81 38.14
N ILE A 15 34.29 68.53 37.11
CA ILE A 15 33.64 69.87 36.93
C ILE A 15 32.75 69.76 35.64
N LEU A 16 31.43 70.03 35.67
CA LEU A 16 30.69 71.23 35.15
C LEU A 16 31.11 71.75 33.75
N SER A 17 30.24 72.03 32.76
CA SER A 17 28.75 72.02 32.58
C SER A 17 28.43 71.63 31.10
N ALA A 18 27.42 72.02 30.29
CA ALA A 18 26.11 72.76 30.25
C ALA A 18 25.53 72.54 28.80
N LEU A 19 24.29 72.88 28.37
CA LEU A 19 22.92 73.01 28.93
C LEU A 19 21.95 73.22 27.71
N LEU A 20 20.84 72.46 27.62
CA LEU A 20 19.60 72.61 26.78
C LEU A 20 19.62 73.32 25.41
N VAL A 21 19.11 72.64 24.37
CA VAL A 21 17.87 72.94 23.58
C VAL A 21 17.29 71.58 23.08
N ALA A 22 16.01 71.49 22.73
CA ALA A 22 15.31 70.23 22.40
C ALA A 22 14.74 70.18 20.97
N ALA A 23 14.64 68.96 20.42
CA ALA A 23 13.72 68.53 19.36
C ALA A 23 13.46 67.02 19.55
N GLY A 24 12.29 66.52 19.16
CA GLY A 24 11.87 65.14 19.46
C GLY A 24 11.78 64.24 18.22
N ALA A 25 11.95 62.93 18.43
CA ALA A 25 11.49 61.89 17.51
C ALA A 25 10.52 60.98 18.28
N VAL A 26 9.29 60.85 17.79
CA VAL A 26 8.29 59.95 18.38
C VAL A 26 8.65 58.52 17.97
N GLY A 27 8.88 57.65 18.94
CA GLY A 27 8.98 56.23 18.67
C GLY A 27 7.63 55.70 18.21
N VAL A 28 7.52 55.29 16.94
CA VAL A 28 6.35 54.58 16.44
C VAL A 28 6.34 53.21 17.11
N VAL A 29 5.57 53.10 18.20
CA VAL A 29 5.16 51.80 18.72
C VAL A 29 4.22 51.22 17.69
N ALA A 30 4.70 50.24 16.92
CA ALA A 30 3.83 49.42 16.10
C ALA A 30 2.79 48.78 17.03
N ALA A 31 1.52 49.12 16.82
CA ALA A 31 0.43 48.41 17.48
C ALA A 31 0.50 46.92 17.07
N PRO A 32 0.11 45.97 17.95
CA PRO A 32 -0.16 44.62 17.48
C PRO A 32 -1.19 44.67 16.34
N PRO A 33 -1.14 43.76 15.35
CA PRO A 33 -2.16 43.69 14.33
C PRO A 33 -3.53 43.58 15.01
N ALA A 34 -4.43 44.49 14.66
CA ALA A 34 -5.77 44.48 15.24
C ALA A 34 -6.45 43.18 14.85
N SER A 35 -6.88 42.39 15.84
CA SER A 35 -7.77 41.25 15.59
C SER A 35 -9.01 41.80 14.91
N ALA A 36 -9.25 41.40 13.66
CA ALA A 36 -10.54 41.66 13.02
C ALA A 36 -11.63 41.03 13.89
N ALA A 37 -12.73 41.76 14.10
CA ALA A 37 -13.88 41.20 14.78
C ALA A 37 -14.68 40.35 13.78
N THR A 38 -15.31 39.28 14.28
CA THR A 38 -16.34 38.54 13.54
C THR A 38 -17.40 39.53 13.04
N GLN A 39 -17.71 39.47 11.75
CA GLN A 39 -18.72 40.34 11.12
C GLN A 39 -20.04 39.58 11.00
N ASP A 40 -21.16 40.29 11.13
CA ASP A 40 -22.48 39.71 10.86
C ASP A 40 -22.59 39.36 9.36
N VAL A 41 -23.19 38.21 9.07
CA VAL A 41 -23.54 37.79 7.71
C VAL A 41 -25.04 37.95 7.51
N ALA A 42 -25.45 38.53 6.37
CA ALA A 42 -26.86 38.74 6.06
C ALA A 42 -27.16 38.54 4.56
N ASN A 43 -28.33 37.95 4.28
CA ASN A 43 -28.78 37.60 2.92
C ASN A 43 -27.91 36.53 2.23
N ALA A 44 -27.34 35.62 3.01
CA ALA A 44 -26.55 34.52 2.46
C ALA A 44 -27.40 33.57 1.60
N THR A 45 -26.73 32.92 0.64
CA THR A 45 -27.31 31.94 -0.29
C THR A 45 -26.48 30.67 -0.34
N LEU A 46 -27.14 29.54 -0.57
CA LEU A 46 -26.54 28.22 -0.78
C LEU A 46 -27.29 27.53 -1.92
N ASP A 47 -26.56 27.08 -2.93
CA ASP A 47 -27.06 26.24 -4.03
C ASP A 47 -26.38 24.87 -3.94
N TRP A 48 -27.17 23.81 -3.75
CA TRP A 48 -26.66 22.44 -3.61
C TRP A 48 -27.68 21.36 -3.98
N GLY A 49 -27.21 20.24 -4.52
CA GLY A 49 -28.07 19.17 -5.05
C GLY A 49 -28.33 17.98 -4.12
N VAL A 50 -27.60 17.85 -3.01
CA VAL A 50 -27.39 16.55 -2.33
C VAL A 50 -26.62 15.58 -3.23
N LYS A 51 -27.30 14.82 -4.11
CA LYS A 51 -26.65 13.93 -5.10
C LYS A 51 -27.55 13.71 -6.32
N GLN A 52 -27.02 13.85 -7.54
CA GLN A 52 -27.79 13.71 -8.78
C GLN A 52 -28.48 12.35 -8.89
N SER A 53 -27.74 11.25 -8.73
CA SER A 53 -28.31 9.90 -8.84
C SER A 53 -29.37 9.63 -7.77
N PHE A 54 -29.25 10.22 -6.57
CA PHE A 54 -30.30 10.15 -5.55
C PHE A 54 -31.56 10.91 -5.97
N ARG A 55 -31.45 12.14 -6.49
CA ARG A 55 -32.62 12.88 -7.03
C ARG A 55 -33.28 12.13 -8.19
N SER A 56 -32.49 11.59 -9.11
CA SER A 56 -32.97 10.76 -10.23
C SER A 56 -33.67 9.49 -9.76
N TYR A 57 -33.16 8.83 -8.72
CA TYR A 57 -33.76 7.65 -8.10
C TYR A 57 -35.12 7.99 -7.45
N ILE A 58 -35.20 9.07 -6.65
CA ILE A 58 -36.45 9.53 -6.02
C ILE A 58 -37.50 9.88 -7.07
N ALA A 59 -37.14 10.62 -8.12
CA ALA A 59 -38.05 10.94 -9.22
C ALA A 59 -38.33 9.76 -10.19
N GLY A 60 -37.53 8.70 -10.11
CA GLY A 60 -37.60 7.54 -10.99
C GLY A 60 -38.75 6.57 -10.64
N PRO A 61 -39.12 5.66 -11.56
CA PRO A 61 -40.27 4.77 -11.41
C PRO A 61 -40.13 3.73 -10.28
N ILE A 62 -38.93 3.55 -9.73
CA ILE A 62 -38.62 2.54 -8.71
C ILE A 62 -38.90 3.08 -7.30
N ALA A 63 -38.39 4.27 -6.95
CA ALA A 63 -38.80 4.93 -5.71
C ALA A 63 -40.21 5.54 -5.83
N ASN A 64 -40.59 5.96 -7.05
CA ASN A 64 -41.86 6.61 -7.37
C ASN A 64 -42.22 7.71 -6.34
N GLY A 65 -41.22 8.55 -6.07
CA GLY A 65 -41.15 9.40 -4.91
C GLY A 65 -41.51 10.86 -5.19
N THR A 66 -41.38 11.67 -4.14
CA THR A 66 -41.64 13.11 -4.18
C THR A 66 -40.58 13.87 -3.41
N THR A 67 -40.24 15.05 -3.91
CA THR A 67 -39.43 16.03 -3.18
C THR A 67 -40.31 17.19 -2.76
N ILE A 68 -40.26 17.55 -1.48
CA ILE A 68 -41.07 18.60 -0.85
C ILE A 68 -40.11 19.62 -0.25
N VAL A 69 -40.24 20.90 -0.61
CA VAL A 69 -39.41 21.99 -0.09
C VAL A 69 -40.23 22.94 0.79
N SER A 70 -39.60 23.51 1.82
CA SER A 70 -40.28 24.41 2.76
C SER A 70 -39.38 25.56 3.23
N GLY A 71 -39.99 26.56 3.89
CA GLY A 71 -39.28 27.65 4.58
C GLY A 71 -38.56 28.67 3.68
N GLY A 72 -38.79 28.64 2.36
CA GLY A 72 -38.19 29.56 1.39
C GLY A 72 -37.26 28.88 0.37
N VAL A 73 -36.92 27.60 0.59
CA VAL A 73 -36.09 26.81 -0.33
C VAL A 73 -36.80 26.65 -1.69
N VAL A 74 -36.05 26.89 -2.77
CA VAL A 74 -36.53 26.72 -4.15
C VAL A 74 -35.91 25.46 -4.76
N ALA A 75 -36.72 24.56 -5.30
CA ALA A 75 -36.24 23.42 -6.07
C ALA A 75 -36.04 23.80 -7.54
N GLY A 76 -34.90 23.40 -8.12
CA GLY A 76 -34.55 23.57 -9.53
C GLY A 76 -34.02 22.29 -10.15
N ALA A 77 -33.70 22.31 -11.45
CA ALA A 77 -33.23 21.12 -12.17
C ALA A 77 -31.94 20.52 -11.58
N ASN A 78 -31.04 21.36 -11.07
CA ASN A 78 -29.72 20.95 -10.60
C ASN A 78 -29.66 20.73 -9.08
N GLY A 79 -30.74 21.00 -8.32
CA GLY A 79 -30.70 20.96 -6.86
C GLY A 79 -31.67 21.93 -6.20
N PHE A 80 -31.24 22.51 -5.08
CA PHE A 80 -32.03 23.38 -4.22
C PHE A 80 -31.26 24.66 -3.90
N THR A 81 -31.99 25.78 -3.91
CA THR A 81 -31.49 27.11 -3.54
C THR A 81 -32.08 27.49 -2.18
N TRP A 82 -31.22 27.66 -1.18
CA TRP A 82 -31.52 28.35 0.07
C TRP A 82 -31.09 29.82 -0.05
N ALA A 83 -31.85 30.73 0.57
CA ALA A 83 -31.59 32.16 0.55
C ALA A 83 -32.01 32.83 1.87
N SER A 84 -31.66 34.11 2.03
CA SER A 84 -31.92 34.88 3.26
C SER A 84 -31.24 34.29 4.51
N GLY A 85 -30.11 33.60 4.34
CA GLY A 85 -29.30 33.10 5.44
C GLY A 85 -28.64 34.23 6.25
N ALA A 86 -28.35 33.94 7.51
CA ALA A 86 -27.73 34.87 8.45
C ALA A 86 -26.87 34.13 9.49
N GLY A 87 -25.91 34.84 10.08
CA GLY A 87 -24.97 34.30 11.06
C GLY A 87 -23.81 35.24 11.26
N SER A 88 -22.61 34.72 11.51
CA SER A 88 -21.38 35.53 11.53
C SER A 88 -20.18 34.78 10.98
N ALA A 89 -19.23 35.54 10.43
CA ALA A 89 -17.97 35.03 9.90
C ALA A 89 -16.84 36.06 10.03
N ASP A 90 -15.62 35.57 10.19
CA ASP A 90 -14.40 36.36 10.04
C ASP A 90 -13.73 36.00 8.70
N ALA A 91 -13.56 37.02 7.84
CA ALA A 91 -12.93 36.86 6.53
C ALA A 91 -11.40 36.71 6.60
N ALA A 92 -10.77 37.05 7.73
CA ALA A 92 -9.32 36.91 7.92
C ALA A 92 -8.92 35.48 8.30
N THR A 93 -9.65 34.84 9.21
CA THR A 93 -9.46 33.41 9.57
C THR A 93 -10.24 32.45 8.68
N SER A 94 -11.25 32.94 7.94
CA SER A 94 -12.26 32.12 7.27
C SER A 94 -12.97 31.15 8.22
N ALA A 95 -13.29 31.63 9.42
CA ALA A 95 -14.06 30.89 10.43
C ALA A 95 -15.43 31.54 10.66
N GLY A 96 -16.48 30.74 10.84
CA GLY A 96 -17.84 31.25 11.05
C GLY A 96 -18.93 30.19 10.91
N THR A 97 -20.18 30.61 11.14
CA THR A 97 -21.35 29.74 10.92
C THR A 97 -22.53 30.59 10.47
N VAL A 98 -23.16 30.17 9.36
CA VAL A 98 -24.27 30.89 8.73
C VAL A 98 -25.42 29.92 8.49
N SER A 99 -26.52 30.12 9.20
CA SER A 99 -27.74 29.32 9.06
C SER A 99 -28.60 29.85 7.91
N LEU A 100 -29.18 28.94 7.11
CA LEU A 100 -30.09 29.25 6.01
C LEU A 100 -31.45 28.58 6.24
N PRO A 101 -32.56 29.35 6.22
CA PRO A 101 -33.86 28.84 6.65
C PRO A 101 -34.47 27.82 5.66
N GLY A 102 -35.22 26.86 6.22
CA GLY A 102 -36.08 25.94 5.47
C GLY A 102 -35.62 24.48 5.48
N SER A 103 -36.22 23.69 4.60
CA SER A 103 -35.99 22.25 4.54
C SER A 103 -36.25 21.65 3.15
N VAL A 104 -35.67 20.47 2.93
CA VAL A 104 -35.91 19.60 1.78
C VAL A 104 -36.23 18.21 2.31
N GLN A 105 -37.43 17.69 1.98
CA GLN A 105 -37.85 16.33 2.28
C GLN A 105 -37.92 15.50 0.99
N PHE A 106 -37.43 14.26 1.05
CA PHE A 106 -37.52 13.25 0.00
C PHE A 106 -38.31 12.06 0.54
N GLN A 107 -39.40 11.69 -0.13
CA GLN A 107 -40.16 10.48 0.16
C GLN A 107 -40.08 9.51 -1.03
N GLY A 108 -40.06 8.21 -0.75
CA GLY A 108 -40.02 7.15 -1.76
C GLY A 108 -40.57 5.82 -1.23
N HIS A 109 -40.80 4.85 -2.12
CA HIS A 109 -41.33 3.53 -1.81
C HIS A 109 -42.63 3.59 -0.99
N GLY A 110 -43.55 4.49 -1.37
CA GLY A 110 -44.80 4.71 -0.64
C GLY A 110 -44.64 5.29 0.78
N GLY A 111 -43.52 5.96 1.06
CA GLY A 111 -43.17 6.47 2.39
C GLY A 111 -42.42 5.46 3.27
N LEU A 112 -41.84 4.41 2.69
CA LEU A 112 -40.86 3.56 3.38
C LEU A 112 -39.48 4.22 3.44
N LEU A 113 -39.10 4.95 2.39
CA LEU A 113 -38.01 5.94 2.44
C LEU A 113 -38.64 7.30 2.76
N ASP A 114 -38.12 7.94 3.81
CA ASP A 114 -38.44 9.32 4.17
C ASP A 114 -37.18 9.97 4.74
N LEU A 115 -36.73 11.07 4.15
CA LEU A 115 -35.52 11.80 4.55
C LEU A 115 -35.81 13.29 4.51
N THR A 116 -35.68 13.99 5.63
CA THR A 116 -35.74 15.46 5.70
C THR A 116 -34.37 16.02 6.09
N LEU A 117 -33.85 16.93 5.28
CA LEU A 117 -32.74 17.82 5.61
C LEU A 117 -33.31 19.17 6.02
N SER A 118 -32.95 19.67 7.20
CA SER A 118 -33.47 20.91 7.77
C SER A 118 -32.41 21.71 8.50
N ASP A 119 -32.69 23.00 8.74
CA ASP A 119 -31.82 23.94 9.47
C ASP A 119 -30.37 23.96 8.94
N ALA A 120 -30.26 24.17 7.62
CA ALA A 120 -29.00 24.13 6.89
C ALA A 120 -28.01 25.18 7.43
N ARG A 121 -26.75 24.81 7.64
CA ARG A 121 -25.68 25.76 7.98
C ARG A 121 -24.49 25.56 7.06
N VAL A 122 -23.89 26.66 6.63
CA VAL A 122 -22.50 26.66 6.17
C VAL A 122 -21.64 26.91 7.40
N GLU A 123 -20.85 25.91 7.80
CA GLU A 123 -19.84 26.01 8.85
C GLU A 123 -18.47 26.16 8.19
N LEU A 124 -17.74 27.22 8.52
CA LEU A 124 -16.34 27.39 8.12
C LEU A 124 -15.50 27.31 9.39
N VAL A 125 -14.53 26.40 9.40
CA VAL A 125 -13.62 26.18 10.54
C VAL A 125 -12.29 26.89 10.30
N SER A 126 -11.83 26.89 9.06
CA SER A 126 -10.63 27.61 8.60
C SER A 126 -10.71 27.85 7.09
N ALA A 127 -9.68 28.48 6.51
CA ALA A 127 -9.55 28.66 5.07
C ALA A 127 -9.50 27.35 4.24
N THR A 128 -9.28 26.19 4.88
CA THR A 128 -9.18 24.87 4.24
C THR A 128 -10.15 23.82 4.79
N GLU A 129 -10.91 24.12 5.84
CA GLU A 129 -11.89 23.20 6.46
C GLU A 129 -13.27 23.85 6.58
N GLY A 130 -14.28 23.24 5.97
CA GLY A 130 -15.68 23.66 6.09
C GLY A 130 -16.69 22.56 5.76
N TYR A 131 -17.93 22.75 6.19
CA TYR A 131 -18.99 21.74 6.14
C TYR A 131 -20.35 22.35 5.78
N LEU A 132 -21.20 21.52 5.17
CA LEU A 132 -22.65 21.70 5.25
C LEU A 132 -23.18 20.90 6.45
N VAL A 133 -23.79 21.61 7.39
CA VAL A 133 -24.41 21.05 8.59
C VAL A 133 -25.92 21.04 8.43
N PHE A 134 -26.59 19.98 8.86
CA PHE A 134 -28.05 19.86 8.84
C PHE A 134 -28.57 19.13 10.07
N ASP A 135 -29.77 19.50 10.51
CA ASP A 135 -30.63 18.62 11.29
C ASP A 135 -31.30 17.63 10.32
N VAL A 136 -30.97 16.34 10.45
CA VAL A 136 -31.43 15.27 9.56
C VAL A 136 -32.44 14.37 10.27
N ALA A 137 -33.61 14.17 9.65
CA ALA A 137 -34.56 13.14 10.04
C ALA A 137 -34.59 12.07 8.95
N SER A 138 -34.22 10.82 9.25
CA SER A 138 -34.12 9.75 8.24
C SER A 138 -34.86 8.48 8.63
N LYS A 139 -35.40 7.80 7.63
CA LYS A 139 -36.10 6.52 7.76
C LYS A 139 -35.44 5.48 6.88
N GLY A 140 -34.67 4.60 7.49
CA GLY A 140 -34.05 3.46 6.82
C GLY A 140 -35.09 2.42 6.39
N LEU A 141 -34.84 1.74 5.27
CA LEU A 141 -35.70 0.65 4.78
C LEU A 141 -35.71 -0.55 5.74
N GLN A 142 -34.68 -0.69 6.59
CA GLN A 142 -34.52 -1.74 7.59
C GLN A 142 -35.19 -1.39 8.92
N SER A 143 -35.07 -0.15 9.41
CA SER A 143 -35.62 0.26 10.71
C SER A 143 -37.11 0.60 10.65
N GLY A 144 -37.58 1.19 9.54
CA GLY A 144 -38.99 1.55 9.34
C GLY A 144 -39.49 2.68 10.26
N THR A 145 -38.62 3.27 11.05
CA THR A 145 -38.85 4.39 11.98
C THR A 145 -38.05 5.62 11.56
N ILE A 146 -38.52 6.81 11.92
CA ILE A 146 -37.74 8.04 11.77
C ILE A 146 -36.71 8.10 12.90
N GLU A 147 -35.44 8.26 12.52
CA GLU A 147 -34.28 8.47 13.36
C GLU A 147 -33.80 9.93 13.19
N GLN A 148 -33.30 10.54 14.28
CA GLN A 148 -32.99 11.97 14.32
C GLN A 148 -31.49 12.19 14.56
N HIS A 149 -30.86 12.96 13.67
CA HIS A 149 -29.43 13.27 13.67
C HIS A 149 -29.27 14.81 13.64
N PRO A 150 -29.43 15.51 14.77
CA PRO A 150 -29.26 16.96 14.85
C PRO A 150 -27.79 17.36 14.69
N ASP A 151 -27.53 18.60 14.27
CA ASP A 151 -26.17 19.17 14.14
C ASP A 151 -25.19 18.30 13.30
N THR A 152 -25.72 17.52 12.35
CA THR A 152 -24.90 16.61 11.54
C THR A 152 -24.06 17.42 10.55
N ARG A 153 -22.73 17.47 10.73
CA ARG A 153 -21.75 17.84 9.68
C ARG A 153 -21.89 16.85 8.52
N PHE A 154 -22.86 17.06 7.65
CA PHE A 154 -23.36 16.07 6.71
C PHE A 154 -22.43 15.88 5.50
N ALA A 155 -21.94 17.00 4.96
CA ALA A 155 -20.97 17.01 3.88
C ALA A 155 -19.77 17.88 4.25
N GLN A 156 -18.56 17.42 3.94
CA GLN A 156 -17.37 18.26 3.92
C GLN A 156 -17.33 19.01 2.58
N ILE A 157 -16.86 20.26 2.60
CA ILE A 157 -16.71 21.11 1.43
C ILE A 157 -15.21 21.28 1.14
N ASP A 158 -14.79 21.06 -0.10
CA ASP A 158 -13.47 21.48 -0.57
C ASP A 158 -13.45 23.01 -0.69
N LEU A 159 -12.71 23.68 0.19
CA LEU A 159 -12.57 25.14 0.19
C LEU A 159 -11.48 25.64 -0.79
N THR A 160 -10.93 24.77 -1.65
CA THR A 160 -10.03 25.17 -2.73
C THR A 160 -10.73 26.14 -3.68
N GLY A 161 -10.30 27.41 -3.66
CA GLY A 161 -10.93 28.50 -4.42
C GLY A 161 -11.96 29.32 -3.65
N LEU A 162 -12.05 29.19 -2.32
CA LEU A 162 -12.79 30.10 -1.45
C LEU A 162 -12.31 31.55 -1.67
N ALA A 163 -13.22 32.42 -2.12
CA ALA A 163 -12.95 33.83 -2.34
C ALA A 163 -13.41 34.64 -1.12
N THR A 164 -12.44 35.25 -0.41
CA THR A 164 -12.69 36.16 0.71
C THR A 164 -12.44 37.63 0.31
N SER A 165 -13.19 38.53 0.92
CA SER A 165 -13.09 39.98 0.71
C SER A 165 -13.64 40.72 1.93
N ALA A 166 -13.57 42.05 1.94
CA ALA A 166 -14.21 42.86 2.97
C ALA A 166 -15.76 42.84 2.90
N GLU A 167 -16.34 42.48 1.74
CA GLU A 167 -17.79 42.55 1.47
C GLU A 167 -18.47 41.17 1.45
N SER A 168 -17.72 40.09 1.22
CA SER A 168 -18.26 38.73 1.15
C SER A 168 -17.21 37.63 1.32
N ILE A 169 -17.67 36.46 1.76
CA ILE A 169 -17.00 35.15 1.58
C ILE A 169 -17.86 34.33 0.61
N SER A 170 -17.26 33.71 -0.43
CA SER A 170 -18.03 32.97 -1.44
C SER A 170 -17.23 31.82 -2.06
N ILE A 171 -17.92 30.79 -2.53
CA ILE A 171 -17.34 29.69 -3.30
C ILE A 171 -18.34 29.22 -4.36
N ALA A 172 -17.87 28.71 -5.49
CA ALA A 172 -18.71 28.28 -6.60
C ALA A 172 -18.23 26.95 -7.19
N GLY A 173 -19.12 25.96 -7.24
CA GLY A 173 -18.82 24.63 -7.78
C GLY A 173 -17.83 23.81 -6.96
N ALA A 174 -17.69 24.10 -5.65
CA ALA A 174 -16.81 23.37 -4.75
C ALA A 174 -17.18 21.88 -4.70
N ALA A 175 -16.18 20.99 -4.70
CA ALA A 175 -16.43 19.58 -4.47
C ALA A 175 -17.00 19.36 -3.04
N SER A 176 -17.86 18.36 -2.87
CA SER A 176 -18.31 17.95 -1.53
C SER A 176 -18.39 16.43 -1.40
N THR A 177 -18.14 15.95 -0.18
CA THR A 177 -18.11 14.51 0.15
C THR A 177 -18.96 14.24 1.38
N LEU A 178 -19.66 13.11 1.39
CA LEU A 178 -20.45 12.65 2.52
C LEU A 178 -19.51 12.27 3.67
N THR A 179 -19.73 12.84 4.86
CA THR A 179 -18.93 12.47 6.05
C THR A 179 -19.41 11.11 6.62
N GLU A 180 -18.71 10.57 7.62
CA GLU A 180 -19.19 9.40 8.36
C GLU A 180 -20.52 9.67 9.07
N ALA A 181 -20.65 10.83 9.73
CA ALA A 181 -21.90 11.26 10.37
C ALA A 181 -23.01 11.46 9.32
N GLY A 182 -22.68 12.02 8.15
CA GLY A 182 -23.59 12.13 7.01
C GLY A 182 -24.05 10.77 6.48
N ALA A 183 -23.14 9.80 6.36
CA ALA A 183 -23.46 8.43 5.91
C ALA A 183 -24.42 7.72 6.88
N ALA A 184 -24.17 7.82 8.19
CA ALA A 184 -25.08 7.32 9.22
C ALA A 184 -26.45 8.03 9.18
N ALA A 185 -26.45 9.36 9.09
CA ALA A 185 -27.68 10.15 8.98
C ALA A 185 -28.46 9.90 7.69
N PHE A 186 -27.79 9.46 6.61
CA PHE A 186 -28.40 9.01 5.35
C PHE A 186 -28.77 7.51 5.38
N ALA A 187 -28.99 6.94 6.57
CA ALA A 187 -29.40 5.56 6.83
C ALA A 187 -28.48 4.50 6.17
N GLY A 188 -27.20 4.82 5.96
CA GLY A 188 -26.20 3.90 5.41
C GLY A 188 -26.35 3.57 3.92
N PHE A 189 -27.20 4.27 3.16
CA PHE A 189 -27.35 4.02 1.71
C PHE A 189 -26.10 4.40 0.89
N TYR A 190 -25.23 5.24 1.45
CA TYR A 190 -23.96 5.67 0.86
C TYR A 190 -22.88 5.65 1.94
N SER A 191 -21.64 5.28 1.58
CA SER A 191 -20.51 5.27 2.50
C SER A 191 -19.95 6.67 2.75
N ALA A 192 -19.20 6.84 3.85
CA ALA A 192 -18.31 7.98 4.02
C ALA A 192 -17.39 8.14 2.80
N GLY A 193 -17.01 9.39 2.49
CA GLY A 193 -16.23 9.73 1.29
C GLY A 193 -17.02 9.71 -0.02
N THR A 194 -18.29 9.31 -0.04
CA THR A 194 -19.13 9.36 -1.24
C THR A 194 -19.20 10.79 -1.79
N ALA A 195 -18.75 11.01 -3.03
CA ALA A 195 -18.87 12.30 -3.69
C ALA A 195 -20.34 12.71 -3.83
N LEU A 196 -20.63 13.95 -3.47
CA LEU A 196 -21.95 14.59 -3.52
C LEU A 196 -21.98 15.67 -4.61
N ASP A 197 -23.13 16.29 -4.84
CA ASP A 197 -23.22 17.37 -5.84
C ASP A 197 -22.38 18.59 -5.41
N PRO A 198 -21.80 19.36 -6.35
CA PRO A 198 -21.00 20.53 -6.00
C PRO A 198 -21.77 21.61 -5.23
N VAL A 199 -21.07 22.28 -4.31
CA VAL A 199 -21.60 23.33 -3.44
C VAL A 199 -21.28 24.71 -4.01
N THR A 200 -22.24 25.61 -3.99
CA THR A 200 -22.03 27.04 -4.27
C THR A 200 -22.67 27.84 -3.15
N PHE A 201 -21.95 28.80 -2.56
CA PHE A 201 -22.51 29.69 -1.54
C PHE A 201 -21.98 31.12 -1.67
N THR A 202 -22.71 32.07 -1.09
CA THR A 202 -22.25 33.44 -0.89
C THR A 202 -22.73 33.94 0.46
N LEU A 203 -21.80 34.47 1.25
CA LEU A 203 -21.98 34.97 2.61
C LEU A 203 -21.64 36.48 2.60
N PRO A 204 -22.61 37.38 2.35
CA PRO A 204 -22.36 38.82 2.36
C PRO A 204 -22.08 39.31 3.78
N LEU A 205 -20.98 40.04 3.96
CA LEU A 205 -20.53 40.58 5.24
C LEU A 205 -21.14 41.97 5.46
N VAL A 206 -21.70 42.21 6.63
CA VAL A 206 -22.26 43.52 7.00
C VAL A 206 -21.11 44.44 7.41
N ALA A 207 -20.87 45.49 6.62
CA ALA A 207 -19.81 46.45 6.87
C ALA A 207 -19.99 47.17 8.22
N VAL A 208 -18.97 47.11 9.07
CA VAL A 208 -18.89 47.85 10.32
C VAL A 208 -18.58 49.34 10.07
N GLU A 209 -19.54 50.23 10.33
CA GLU A 209 -19.31 51.68 10.26
C GLU A 209 -18.28 52.11 11.33
N GLN A 210 -17.07 52.50 10.90
CA GLN A 210 -16.09 53.11 11.81
C GLN A 210 -16.43 54.58 12.10
N PRO A 211 -16.25 55.06 13.34
CA PRO A 211 -16.46 56.45 13.68
C PRO A 211 -15.38 57.34 13.04
N THR A 212 -15.80 58.36 12.29
CA THR A 212 -14.89 59.29 11.59
C THR A 212 -14.28 60.33 12.54
N ASP A 213 -12.95 60.41 12.61
CA ASP A 213 -12.20 61.48 13.29
C ASP A 213 -11.70 62.54 12.27
N PRO A 214 -11.88 63.86 12.46
CA PRO A 214 -11.80 64.82 11.34
C PRO A 214 -10.49 65.66 11.25
N GLY A 215 -9.64 65.33 10.26
CA GLY A 215 -8.64 66.25 9.65
C GLY A 215 -7.28 66.37 10.37
N THR A 216 -6.24 67.02 9.82
CA THR A 216 -6.06 67.72 8.52
C THR A 216 -4.58 67.72 8.08
N GLU A 217 -4.28 67.68 6.77
CA GLU A 217 -2.94 67.95 6.18
C GLU A 217 -2.76 69.45 5.81
N PRO A 218 -1.54 69.97 5.51
CA PRO A 218 -1.16 70.18 4.09
C PRO A 218 0.36 70.26 3.68
N THR A 219 0.73 69.57 2.58
CA THR A 219 1.55 69.98 1.40
C THR A 219 3.02 70.52 1.45
N ASP A 220 3.94 69.79 0.77
CA ASP A 220 4.84 70.15 -0.40
C ASP A 220 5.88 71.34 -0.34
N PRO A 221 6.90 71.54 -1.24
CA PRO A 221 7.39 70.78 -2.43
C PRO A 221 8.94 70.67 -2.70
N GLY A 222 9.34 69.89 -3.74
CA GLY A 222 10.61 70.02 -4.53
C GLY A 222 11.54 68.78 -4.59
N THR A 223 12.36 68.41 -5.60
CA THR A 223 12.61 68.67 -7.07
C THR A 223 13.96 67.95 -7.45
N ASP A 224 14.27 67.70 -8.74
CA ASP A 224 15.36 66.78 -9.25
C ASP A 224 16.54 67.58 -9.96
N PRO A 225 17.54 67.09 -10.80
CA PRO A 225 17.84 65.74 -11.39
C PRO A 225 19.33 65.30 -11.71
N THR A 226 19.48 64.15 -12.41
CA THR A 226 20.52 63.68 -13.41
C THR A 226 21.98 63.25 -13.06
N ASP A 227 22.31 61.95 -13.34
CA ASP A 227 23.19 61.38 -14.43
C ASP A 227 24.75 61.68 -14.52
N PRO A 228 25.59 61.05 -15.43
CA PRO A 228 26.14 59.66 -15.45
C PRO A 228 27.70 59.52 -15.57
N GLY A 229 28.23 58.28 -15.69
CA GLY A 229 29.52 57.93 -16.35
C GLY A 229 30.42 56.84 -15.69
N THR A 230 31.41 56.15 -16.30
CA THR A 230 31.52 55.31 -17.55
C THR A 230 32.97 54.79 -17.77
N ASP A 231 33.21 53.46 -17.73
CA ASP A 231 34.22 52.65 -18.48
C ASP A 231 35.76 52.98 -18.37
N PRO A 232 36.77 52.28 -18.99
CA PRO A 232 36.80 50.98 -19.73
C PRO A 232 38.04 50.02 -19.54
N THR A 233 38.00 48.82 -20.18
CA THR A 233 39.12 47.94 -20.73
C THR A 233 40.16 47.22 -19.81
N ASP A 234 40.91 46.14 -20.18
CA ASP A 234 40.82 44.97 -21.13
C ASP A 234 42.13 44.06 -21.02
N PRO A 235 42.58 43.19 -21.98
CA PRO A 235 42.21 41.77 -22.30
C PRO A 235 43.29 40.64 -22.07
N GLY A 236 42.87 39.36 -22.25
CA GLY A 236 43.67 38.28 -22.93
C GLY A 236 44.41 37.23 -22.08
N THR A 237 44.78 36.00 -22.53
CA THR A 237 44.54 35.15 -23.75
C THR A 237 44.98 33.68 -23.42
N ASP A 238 44.17 32.62 -23.62
CA ASP A 238 44.10 31.70 -24.81
C ASP A 238 45.08 30.45 -24.73
N PRO A 239 45.18 29.45 -25.66
CA PRO A 239 44.82 28.03 -25.35
C PRO A 239 45.83 26.94 -25.82
N THR A 240 45.53 25.63 -25.68
CA THR A 240 45.68 24.52 -26.70
C THR A 240 45.40 23.07 -26.18
N ASP A 241 45.35 22.10 -27.12
CA ASP A 241 44.86 20.69 -27.14
C ASP A 241 45.78 19.87 -28.12
N PRO A 242 45.61 18.58 -28.57
CA PRO A 242 45.12 17.27 -28.03
C PRO A 242 46.20 16.13 -28.06
N GLY A 243 45.85 14.84 -27.81
CA GLY A 243 46.67 13.65 -28.19
C GLY A 243 46.04 12.25 -27.89
N THR A 244 46.35 11.19 -28.68
CA THR A 244 45.60 9.89 -28.71
C THR A 244 46.43 8.61 -29.01
N ASP A 245 46.16 7.51 -28.28
CA ASP A 245 46.07 6.06 -28.71
C ASP A 245 47.29 5.35 -29.38
N PRO A 246 47.35 4.00 -29.68
CA PRO A 246 46.77 2.75 -29.09
C PRO A 246 47.82 1.65 -28.73
N THR A 247 47.42 0.47 -28.19
CA THR A 247 47.74 -0.93 -28.68
C THR A 247 47.27 -2.10 -27.78
N ASP A 248 46.99 -3.27 -28.41
CA ASP A 248 46.64 -4.61 -27.84
C ASP A 248 47.07 -5.71 -28.87
N PRO A 249 47.52 -6.95 -28.49
CA PRO A 249 46.66 -8.16 -28.58
C PRO A 249 47.00 -9.42 -27.70
N GLY A 250 45.97 -10.00 -27.03
CA GLY A 250 45.75 -11.47 -26.85
C GLY A 250 46.45 -12.25 -25.71
N THR A 251 46.06 -13.47 -25.30
CA THR A 251 44.97 -14.42 -25.72
C THR A 251 44.60 -15.45 -24.62
N ASP A 252 43.33 -15.91 -24.58
CA ASP A 252 42.72 -17.20 -24.13
C ASP A 252 43.52 -18.31 -23.38
N PRO A 253 42.84 -19.23 -22.64
CA PRO A 253 41.60 -19.08 -21.84
C PRO A 253 41.65 -19.80 -20.46
N VAL A 254 40.75 -19.48 -19.53
CA VAL A 254 40.57 -20.24 -18.26
C VAL A 254 39.09 -20.56 -18.03
N VAL A 255 38.83 -21.73 -17.44
CA VAL A 255 37.49 -22.29 -17.16
C VAL A 255 36.78 -21.45 -16.09
N PRO A 256 35.50 -21.08 -16.27
CA PRO A 256 34.70 -20.53 -15.16
C PRO A 256 34.46 -21.64 -14.13
N VAL A 257 34.93 -21.40 -12.91
CA VAL A 257 34.49 -22.18 -11.74
C VAL A 257 33.00 -21.94 -11.50
N THR A 258 32.32 -22.94 -10.93
CA THR A 258 30.97 -22.74 -10.38
C THR A 258 31.05 -21.69 -9.27
N PRO A 259 30.20 -20.66 -9.25
CA PRO A 259 30.15 -19.72 -8.14
C PRO A 259 29.84 -20.43 -6.81
N ALA A 260 30.34 -19.85 -5.71
CA ALA A 260 29.78 -20.12 -4.39
C ALA A 260 28.40 -19.43 -4.26
N GLU A 261 27.65 -19.77 -3.20
CA GLU A 261 26.50 -18.94 -2.81
C GLU A 261 27.05 -17.63 -2.21
N PRO A 262 26.74 -16.45 -2.77
CA PRO A 262 27.50 -15.24 -2.48
C PRO A 262 27.08 -14.59 -1.14
N THR A 263 25.81 -14.76 -0.75
CA THR A 263 25.21 -14.17 0.44
C THR A 263 25.42 -15.04 1.68
N HIS A 264 26.12 -14.50 2.67
CA HIS A 264 26.36 -15.11 3.98
C HIS A 264 25.54 -14.39 5.06
N ASP A 265 24.94 -15.15 5.97
CA ASP A 265 24.33 -14.59 7.18
C ASP A 265 25.38 -14.06 8.14
N VAL A 266 25.07 -12.91 8.74
CA VAL A 266 25.89 -12.24 9.74
C VAL A 266 25.18 -12.27 11.08
N ALA A 267 25.75 -13.01 12.03
CA ALA A 267 25.35 -13.01 13.43
C ALA A 267 26.53 -12.57 14.31
N GLY A 268 26.25 -11.76 15.34
CA GLY A 268 27.29 -11.31 16.27
C GLY A 268 28.22 -10.22 15.71
N ALA A 269 27.74 -9.39 14.77
CA ALA A 269 28.52 -8.28 14.25
C ALA A 269 28.91 -7.28 15.35
N THR A 270 30.07 -6.64 15.17
CA THR A 270 30.57 -5.59 16.05
C THR A 270 30.85 -4.33 15.27
N ILE A 271 30.56 -3.17 15.87
CA ILE A 271 31.08 -1.88 15.40
C ILE A 271 31.57 -1.05 16.59
N ASP A 272 32.80 -0.56 16.45
CA ASP A 272 33.42 0.49 17.24
C ASP A 272 33.38 1.78 16.42
N TRP A 273 32.57 2.75 16.85
CA TRP A 273 32.44 4.04 16.17
C TRP A 273 33.04 5.15 17.02
N THR A 274 34.20 5.66 16.61
CA THR A 274 34.77 6.88 17.16
C THR A 274 34.10 8.10 16.53
N PHE A 275 33.50 8.96 17.33
CA PHE A 275 33.04 10.29 16.90
C PHE A 275 34.20 11.27 16.94
N ARG A 276 34.14 12.31 16.10
CA ARG A 276 35.10 13.42 16.06
C ARG A 276 35.42 13.93 17.47
N ALA A 277 36.66 13.74 17.92
CA ALA A 277 37.02 13.94 19.32
C ALA A 277 36.81 15.38 19.84
N SER A 278 36.71 16.39 18.96
CA SER A 278 36.28 17.74 19.35
C SER A 278 34.81 17.79 19.79
N TRP A 279 33.93 17.07 19.11
CA TRP A 279 32.50 17.01 19.39
C TRP A 279 32.24 16.28 20.71
N LEU A 280 32.80 15.08 20.90
CA LEU A 280 32.63 14.34 22.16
C LEU A 280 33.17 15.11 23.37
N ARG A 281 34.30 15.83 23.23
CA ARG A 281 34.83 16.69 24.31
C ARG A 281 33.96 17.92 24.59
N TYR A 282 33.33 18.47 23.56
CA TYR A 282 32.39 19.58 23.70
C TYR A 282 31.11 19.12 24.41
N GLN A 283 30.47 18.04 23.94
CA GLN A 283 29.29 17.46 24.58
C GLN A 283 29.55 16.99 26.02
N ALA A 284 30.69 16.32 26.28
CA ALA A 284 31.07 15.91 27.63
C ALA A 284 31.47 17.06 28.58
N ALA A 285 31.64 18.29 28.06
CA ALA A 285 31.92 19.49 28.86
C ALA A 285 30.72 20.45 28.99
N ALA A 286 29.77 20.40 28.06
CA ALA A 286 28.63 21.32 27.96
C ALA A 286 27.24 20.64 28.12
N GLY A 287 27.22 19.32 28.33
CA GLY A 287 26.00 18.52 28.32
C GLY A 287 26.17 17.09 28.83
N GLN A 288 25.35 16.20 28.30
CA GLN A 288 25.25 14.78 28.60
C GLN A 288 25.33 13.97 27.30
N ILE A 289 25.80 12.73 27.41
CA ILE A 289 25.85 11.74 26.34
C ILE A 289 25.10 10.51 26.85
N SER A 290 24.12 10.04 26.09
CA SER A 290 23.31 8.84 26.38
C SER A 290 23.78 7.66 25.53
N ALA A 291 23.63 6.45 26.07
CA ALA A 291 23.81 5.17 25.38
C ALA A 291 22.96 4.12 26.12
N ALA A 292 22.21 3.31 25.37
CA ALA A 292 21.24 2.34 25.88
C ALA A 292 21.09 1.13 24.95
N ASP A 293 20.35 0.11 25.39
CA ASP A 293 19.81 -0.97 24.57
C ASP A 293 20.83 -1.77 23.71
N GLY A 294 22.08 -1.83 24.17
CA GLY A 294 23.18 -2.55 23.51
C GLY A 294 24.40 -1.68 23.19
N VAL A 295 24.26 -0.34 23.25
CA VAL A 295 25.38 0.59 23.03
C VAL A 295 26.18 0.84 24.32
N GLU A 296 27.50 0.69 24.26
CA GLU A 296 28.43 1.14 25.31
C GLU A 296 29.10 2.46 24.88
N TYR A 297 28.94 3.54 25.64
CA TYR A 297 29.76 4.75 25.47
C TYR A 297 31.04 4.65 26.32
N ARG A 298 32.20 4.60 25.65
CA ARG A 298 33.51 4.38 26.27
C ARG A 298 34.33 5.66 26.49
N GLY A 299 33.78 6.83 26.13
CA GLY A 299 34.40 8.14 26.37
C GLY A 299 34.89 8.86 25.13
N THR A 300 35.50 10.04 25.33
CA THR A 300 35.78 11.03 24.27
C THR A 300 36.91 10.68 23.30
N THR A 301 37.37 9.43 23.32
CA THR A 301 38.44 8.89 22.46
C THR A 301 37.92 7.67 21.73
N ASP A 302 37.36 6.72 22.48
CA ASP A 302 36.97 5.39 22.00
C ASP A 302 35.49 5.28 21.61
N GLY A 303 34.73 6.38 21.75
CA GLY A 303 33.40 6.55 21.18
C GLY A 303 32.36 5.57 21.70
N PHE A 304 31.58 4.99 20.78
CA PHE A 304 30.51 4.05 21.04
C PHE A 304 30.87 2.65 20.54
N ARG A 305 30.39 1.60 21.22
CA ARG A 305 30.55 0.20 20.83
C ARG A 305 29.22 -0.53 20.81
N TRP A 306 29.01 -1.33 19.77
CA TRP A 306 28.04 -2.42 19.70
C TRP A 306 28.80 -3.75 19.77
N ALA A 307 28.46 -4.58 20.76
CA ALA A 307 29.31 -5.69 21.21
C ALA A 307 28.70 -7.06 20.89
N GLY A 308 28.67 -7.44 19.61
CA GLY A 308 28.26 -8.77 19.19
C GLY A 308 26.75 -8.96 19.17
N ASN A 309 25.99 -7.87 18.97
CA ASN A 309 24.54 -7.85 18.89
C ASN A 309 24.01 -7.41 17.51
N GLY A 310 24.90 -7.09 16.56
CA GLY A 310 24.49 -6.75 15.20
C GLY A 310 24.17 -8.00 14.37
N THR A 311 23.16 -7.89 13.51
CA THR A 311 22.69 -8.98 12.62
C THR A 311 22.34 -8.45 11.22
N GLY A 312 22.43 -9.32 10.22
CA GLY A 312 22.07 -8.98 8.84
C GLY A 312 22.69 -9.93 7.83
N VAL A 313 22.92 -9.44 6.61
CA VAL A 313 23.48 -10.22 5.49
C VAL A 313 24.65 -9.49 4.84
N VAL A 314 25.61 -10.27 4.33
CA VAL A 314 26.74 -9.81 3.51
C VAL A 314 26.80 -10.64 2.23
N ASP A 315 26.80 -9.98 1.09
CA ASP A 315 27.31 -10.55 -0.17
C ASP A 315 28.79 -10.19 -0.30
N ALA A 316 29.67 -11.17 -0.12
CA ALA A 316 31.11 -10.94 -0.12
C ALA A 316 31.68 -10.72 -1.55
N ASP A 317 31.08 -11.36 -2.56
CA ASP A 317 31.51 -11.32 -3.97
C ASP A 317 31.04 -10.05 -4.68
N ALA A 318 29.80 -9.61 -4.43
CA ALA A 318 29.30 -8.30 -4.84
C ALA A 318 29.84 -7.16 -3.96
N ALA A 319 30.47 -7.49 -2.82
CA ALA A 319 30.91 -6.58 -1.77
C ALA A 319 29.78 -5.62 -1.35
N SER A 320 28.62 -6.20 -0.99
CA SER A 320 27.44 -5.49 -0.48
C SER A 320 26.98 -6.07 0.86
N ALA A 321 26.34 -5.28 1.71
CA ALA A 321 25.85 -5.75 3.02
C ALA A 321 24.77 -4.84 3.59
N LEU A 322 23.88 -5.44 4.38
CA LEU A 322 22.92 -4.71 5.20
C LEU A 322 22.92 -5.33 6.60
N VAL A 323 23.59 -4.68 7.55
CA VAL A 323 23.75 -5.17 8.92
C VAL A 323 23.25 -4.13 9.92
N ALA A 324 22.22 -4.49 10.68
CA ALA A 324 21.59 -3.65 11.69
C ALA A 324 22.26 -3.84 13.07
N PHE A 325 22.28 -2.78 13.86
CA PHE A 325 22.95 -2.71 15.17
C PHE A 325 21.96 -2.14 16.21
N PRO A 326 21.22 -2.99 16.94
CA PRO A 326 20.21 -2.52 17.88
C PRO A 326 20.85 -1.73 19.02
N GLY A 327 20.23 -0.61 19.37
CA GLY A 327 20.70 0.32 20.40
C GLY A 327 20.27 1.77 20.15
N THR A 328 20.32 2.57 21.21
CA THR A 328 20.00 4.00 21.20
C THR A 328 21.16 4.79 21.80
N PHE A 329 21.51 5.95 21.22
CA PHE A 329 22.51 6.86 21.80
C PHE A 329 22.21 8.32 21.43
N GLY A 330 22.70 9.28 22.21
CA GLY A 330 22.25 10.67 22.04
C GLY A 330 23.10 11.73 22.73
N PHE A 331 22.74 12.99 22.47
CA PHE A 331 23.52 14.19 22.78
C PHE A 331 22.62 15.33 23.27
N PHE A 332 22.62 15.60 24.59
CA PHE A 332 21.86 16.69 25.19
C PHE A 332 22.80 17.76 25.76
N ALA A 333 22.81 18.98 25.23
CA ALA A 333 23.67 20.06 25.72
C ALA A 333 23.01 21.45 25.69
N HIS A 334 23.60 22.38 26.44
CA HIS A 334 23.17 23.79 26.51
C HIS A 334 21.68 24.02 26.89
N GLY A 335 21.04 23.04 27.53
CA GLY A 335 19.65 23.14 27.99
C GLY A 335 18.60 22.93 26.89
N GLY A 336 18.86 22.02 25.95
CA GLY A 336 17.93 21.64 24.87
C GLY A 336 18.20 22.34 23.53
N MET A 337 19.18 23.25 23.45
CA MET A 337 19.63 23.82 22.17
C MET A 337 20.45 22.84 21.33
N ILE A 338 21.03 21.82 21.98
CA ILE A 338 21.43 20.58 21.33
C ILE A 338 20.65 19.50 22.05
N ASP A 339 19.73 18.88 21.33
CA ASP A 339 18.93 17.75 21.77
C ASP A 339 18.84 16.85 20.53
N ILE A 340 19.57 15.72 20.55
CA ILE A 340 19.73 14.82 19.41
C ILE A 340 19.70 13.38 19.93
N ASP A 341 18.72 12.59 19.50
CA ASP A 341 18.68 11.14 19.72
C ASP A 341 18.91 10.40 18.39
N LEU A 342 19.63 9.28 18.47
CA LEU A 342 20.09 8.48 17.33
C LEU A 342 19.76 7.00 17.59
N THR A 343 19.00 6.39 16.68
CA THR A 343 18.48 5.01 16.78
C THR A 343 18.65 4.25 15.47
N ASN A 344 18.33 2.95 15.46
CA ASN A 344 18.22 2.14 14.24
C ASN A 344 19.47 2.15 13.34
N LEU A 345 20.66 2.17 13.97
CA LEU A 345 21.94 2.13 13.27
C LEU A 345 22.06 0.88 12.40
N ARG A 346 22.53 1.08 11.18
CA ARG A 346 22.94 0.02 10.26
C ARG A 346 24.17 0.42 9.45
N ILE A 347 24.92 -0.59 9.00
CA ILE A 347 25.87 -0.46 7.90
C ILE A 347 25.12 -0.82 6.62
N GLU A 348 25.11 0.10 5.67
CA GLU A 348 24.67 -0.12 4.29
C GLU A 348 25.92 -0.10 3.39
N LEU A 349 26.44 -1.28 3.06
CA LEU A 349 27.54 -1.44 2.11
C LEU A 349 26.91 -1.68 0.72
N VAL A 350 27.14 -0.75 -0.21
CA VAL A 350 26.53 -0.71 -1.53
C VAL A 350 27.45 -1.31 -2.60
N SER A 351 28.76 -1.17 -2.42
CA SER A 351 29.80 -1.82 -3.24
C SER A 351 31.14 -1.80 -2.51
N ALA A 352 32.15 -2.50 -3.05
CA ALA A 352 33.55 -2.46 -2.58
C ALA A 352 34.17 -1.05 -2.42
N THR A 353 33.53 0.00 -2.95
CA THR A 353 33.98 1.40 -2.84
C THR A 353 32.94 2.36 -2.22
N GLU A 354 31.76 1.89 -1.85
CA GLU A 354 30.66 2.74 -1.37
C GLU A 354 29.94 2.08 -0.18
N ALA A 355 30.05 2.68 1.01
CA ALA A 355 29.34 2.27 2.21
C ALA A 355 28.92 3.46 3.07
N TYR A 356 27.85 3.27 3.83
CA TYR A 356 27.26 4.27 4.72
C TYR A 356 27.02 3.72 6.12
N LEU A 357 27.23 4.56 7.13
CA LEU A 357 26.50 4.49 8.38
C LEU A 357 25.13 5.14 8.15
N VAL A 358 24.05 4.42 8.42
CA VAL A 358 22.67 4.88 8.23
C VAL A 358 21.91 4.69 9.53
N LEU A 359 21.09 5.65 9.93
CA LEU A 359 20.39 5.65 11.21
C LEU A 359 19.14 6.53 11.15
N ASP A 360 18.33 6.50 12.20
CA ASP A 360 17.25 7.48 12.40
C ASP A 360 17.75 8.56 13.39
N ALA A 361 17.56 9.84 13.08
CA ALA A 361 18.02 10.96 13.90
C ALA A 361 16.91 11.96 14.21
N THR A 362 16.54 12.09 15.48
CA THR A 362 15.62 13.14 15.96
C THR A 362 16.44 14.32 16.49
N SER A 363 16.13 15.56 16.10
CA SER A 363 16.68 16.74 16.78
C SER A 363 15.69 17.89 17.00
N SER A 364 15.86 18.63 18.10
CA SER A 364 15.04 19.83 18.42
C SER A 364 15.15 20.98 17.41
N THR A 365 16.03 20.84 16.42
CA THR A 365 16.36 21.84 15.39
C THR A 365 16.03 21.41 13.96
N ASN A 366 15.97 20.10 13.67
CA ASN A 366 15.71 19.56 12.32
C ASN A 366 14.53 18.58 12.27
N GLY A 367 13.86 18.32 13.40
CA GLY A 367 12.79 17.31 13.50
C GLY A 367 13.33 15.89 13.40
N ASP A 368 12.45 14.96 12.99
CA ASP A 368 12.81 13.57 12.75
C ASP A 368 13.41 13.41 11.34
N GLN A 369 14.61 12.82 11.28
CA GLN A 369 15.36 12.50 10.06
C GLN A 369 15.57 10.97 9.99
N PRO A 370 14.54 10.21 9.61
CA PRO A 370 14.58 8.75 9.54
C PRO A 370 15.32 8.27 8.28
N ASN A 371 15.98 7.12 8.38
CA ASN A 371 16.78 6.49 7.33
C ASN A 371 17.89 7.38 6.74
N LEU A 372 18.37 8.33 7.56
CA LEU A 372 19.43 9.27 7.24
C LEU A 372 20.74 8.54 6.95
N ARG A 373 21.26 8.66 5.72
CA ARG A 373 22.63 8.23 5.39
C ARG A 373 23.57 9.22 6.07
N PHE A 374 24.03 8.87 7.27
CA PHE A 374 24.66 9.79 8.21
C PHE A 374 26.11 10.12 7.83
N ALA A 375 26.89 9.11 7.48
CA ALA A 375 28.28 9.27 7.05
C ALA A 375 28.66 8.23 6.02
N THR A 376 29.50 8.59 5.05
CA THR A 376 30.21 7.62 4.20
C THR A 376 31.35 6.98 4.97
N ILE A 377 31.68 5.73 4.65
CA ILE A 377 32.81 4.97 5.21
C ILE A 377 33.87 4.79 4.13
N ASP A 378 35.13 5.15 4.42
CA ASP A 378 36.26 4.85 3.54
C ASP A 378 36.64 3.36 3.61
N LEU A 379 36.28 2.60 2.58
CA LEU A 379 36.57 1.18 2.46
C LEU A 379 38.04 0.87 2.06
N SER A 380 38.93 1.86 2.02
CA SER A 380 40.37 1.63 1.71
C SER A 380 41.10 0.69 2.69
N SER A 381 40.53 0.44 3.88
CA SER A 381 40.99 -0.56 4.86
C SER A 381 40.10 -1.80 4.97
N ALA A 382 39.17 -2.02 4.03
CA ALA A 382 38.31 -3.19 4.01
C ALA A 382 39.08 -4.46 3.57
N VAL A 383 38.89 -5.53 4.33
CA VAL A 383 39.32 -6.88 3.98
C VAL A 383 38.07 -7.75 3.92
N PHE A 384 37.70 -8.12 2.70
CA PHE A 384 36.72 -9.16 2.42
C PHE A 384 37.47 -10.49 2.49
N GLY A 385 37.12 -11.33 3.47
CA GLY A 385 37.74 -12.63 3.66
C GLY A 385 36.72 -13.67 4.11
N ASP A 386 37.04 -14.93 3.87
CA ASP A 386 36.13 -16.08 3.89
C ASP A 386 35.39 -16.27 5.23
N GLU A 387 35.99 -15.86 6.36
CA GLU A 387 35.39 -15.92 7.71
C GLU A 387 34.76 -14.60 8.18
N SER A 388 35.11 -13.46 7.57
CA SER A 388 34.59 -12.14 7.96
C SER A 388 34.91 -11.03 6.97
N VAL A 389 33.98 -10.09 6.80
CA VAL A 389 34.31 -8.75 6.30
C VAL A 389 34.78 -7.90 7.47
N THR A 390 36.01 -7.41 7.40
CA THR A 390 36.59 -6.54 8.42
C THR A 390 36.98 -5.19 7.84
N VAL A 391 36.66 -4.12 8.56
CA VAL A 391 37.06 -2.76 8.22
C VAL A 391 37.74 -2.17 9.45
N THR A 392 39.01 -1.78 9.31
CA THR A 392 39.84 -1.33 10.45
C THR A 392 40.12 0.16 10.37
N ASN A 393 39.62 0.92 11.36
CA ASN A 393 39.83 2.36 11.50
C ASN A 393 39.63 3.14 10.18
N ALA A 394 38.57 2.80 9.44
CA ALA A 394 38.16 3.55 8.26
C ALA A 394 37.78 4.97 8.65
N ALA A 395 38.23 5.96 7.87
CA ALA A 395 37.76 7.33 8.03
C ALA A 395 36.26 7.38 7.68
N ILE A 396 35.48 8.13 8.48
CA ILE A 396 34.11 8.45 8.13
C ILE A 396 33.95 9.95 7.88
N ALA A 397 33.12 10.30 6.90
CA ALA A 397 32.85 11.68 6.52
C ALA A 397 31.34 11.96 6.53
N ILE A 398 30.93 13.06 7.16
CA ILE A 398 29.51 13.39 7.32
C ILE A 398 28.86 13.73 5.97
N THR A 399 27.66 13.22 5.69
CA THR A 399 26.98 13.47 4.41
C THR A 399 26.39 14.88 4.34
N ALA A 400 25.90 15.25 3.14
CA ALA A 400 25.16 16.49 2.97
C ALA A 400 23.82 16.52 3.73
N GLU A 401 23.26 15.36 4.04
CA GLU A 401 21.98 15.20 4.74
C GLU A 401 22.17 15.38 6.26
N ALA A 402 23.25 14.83 6.83
CA ALA A 402 23.53 14.90 8.27
C ALA A 402 24.31 16.16 8.69
N ALA A 403 25.06 16.79 7.78
CA ALA A 403 25.87 17.98 8.08
C ALA A 403 25.10 19.14 8.77
N PRO A 404 23.82 19.44 8.45
CA PRO A 404 23.03 20.46 9.15
C PRO A 404 22.78 20.16 10.64
N ILE A 405 22.58 18.88 11.00
CA ILE A 405 22.25 18.46 12.38
C ILE A 405 23.39 18.78 13.34
N PHE A 406 24.63 18.63 12.87
CA PHE A 406 25.85 18.84 13.67
C PHE A 406 26.59 20.15 13.33
N THR A 407 26.07 20.95 12.38
CA THR A 407 26.68 22.19 11.84
C THR A 407 28.11 22.03 11.30
N TYR A 408 28.36 20.96 10.54
CA TYR A 408 29.60 20.72 9.79
C TYR A 408 29.41 21.04 8.29
N GLN A 409 30.42 20.78 7.46
CA GLN A 409 30.30 20.75 6.01
C GLN A 409 30.19 19.31 5.48
N PRO A 410 29.50 19.09 4.35
CA PRO A 410 29.46 17.78 3.71
C PRO A 410 30.88 17.33 3.34
N GLY A 411 31.26 16.12 3.74
CA GLY A 411 32.62 15.59 3.56
C GLY A 411 33.62 15.93 4.68
N ASP A 412 33.21 16.65 5.73
CA ASP A 412 34.07 16.83 6.92
C ASP A 412 34.32 15.47 7.62
N GLU A 413 35.58 15.21 7.99
CA GLU A 413 35.98 14.04 8.78
C GLU A 413 35.26 14.05 10.14
N PHE A 414 34.46 13.01 10.37
CA PHE A 414 33.57 12.88 11.51
C PHE A 414 34.00 11.82 12.53
N GLY A 415 35.18 11.21 12.32
CA GLY A 415 35.79 10.19 13.17
C GLY A 415 36.16 8.95 12.37
N THR A 416 36.16 7.77 13.02
CA THR A 416 36.48 6.50 12.38
C THR A 416 35.53 5.37 12.78
N ALA A 417 35.33 4.41 11.87
CA ALA A 417 34.64 3.16 12.13
C ALA A 417 35.64 1.99 12.12
N THR A 418 35.49 1.06 13.05
CA THR A 418 36.10 -0.27 13.00
C THR A 418 34.98 -1.29 13.18
N PHE A 419 34.82 -2.24 12.26
CA PHE A 419 33.79 -3.25 12.37
C PHE A 419 34.23 -4.61 11.85
N THR A 420 33.59 -5.64 12.39
CA THR A 420 33.69 -7.03 11.95
C THR A 420 32.28 -7.53 11.70
N LEU A 421 32.04 -8.01 10.48
CA LEU A 421 30.85 -8.75 10.08
C LEU A 421 31.30 -10.21 9.95
N PRO A 422 31.09 -11.07 10.97
CA PRO A 422 31.40 -12.49 10.85
C PRO A 422 30.56 -13.09 9.73
N LEU A 423 31.22 -13.78 8.79
CA LEU A 423 30.52 -14.69 7.87
C LEU A 423 30.46 -16.02 8.59
N ALA A 424 29.29 -16.67 8.64
CA ALA A 424 29.14 -17.91 9.39
C ALA A 424 30.05 -19.01 8.81
N ALA A 425 31.12 -19.35 9.54
CA ALA A 425 32.09 -20.35 9.11
C ALA A 425 31.45 -21.75 9.09
N VAL A 426 31.50 -22.42 7.94
CA VAL A 426 31.07 -23.82 7.79
C VAL A 426 32.06 -24.71 8.53
N GLU A 427 31.70 -25.21 9.72
CA GLU A 427 32.59 -26.09 10.49
C GLU A 427 32.89 -27.38 9.71
N ALA A 428 34.18 -27.66 9.51
CA ALA A 428 34.65 -28.85 8.80
C ALA A 428 34.45 -30.11 9.67
N PRO A 429 33.84 -31.19 9.14
CA PRO A 429 33.64 -32.42 9.90
C PRO A 429 34.95 -33.07 10.35
N VAL A 430 35.07 -33.39 11.65
CA VAL A 430 36.24 -34.10 12.20
C VAL A 430 36.13 -35.62 12.03
N ASP A 431 37.09 -36.22 11.32
CA ASP A 431 37.13 -37.66 10.99
C ASP A 431 37.23 -38.57 12.24
N PRO A 432 36.26 -39.48 12.48
CA PRO A 432 36.21 -40.32 13.67
C PRO A 432 36.92 -41.70 13.49
N THR A 433 38.17 -41.76 12.98
CA THR A 433 38.82 -43.06 12.63
C THR A 433 40.25 -43.34 13.16
N GLU A 434 40.55 -43.17 14.46
CA GLU A 434 41.69 -43.89 15.10
C GLU A 434 41.38 -44.52 16.48
N PRO A 435 41.74 -45.80 16.75
CA PRO A 435 41.24 -46.54 17.93
C PRO A 435 42.16 -46.54 19.18
N GLY A 436 42.02 -45.51 20.02
CA GLY A 436 41.97 -45.62 21.50
C GLY A 436 43.23 -45.90 22.35
N THR A 437 43.27 -45.29 23.55
CA THR A 437 43.76 -45.93 24.80
C THR A 437 43.35 -45.15 26.07
N ASP A 438 42.72 -45.85 27.02
CA ASP A 438 42.48 -45.47 28.43
C ASP A 438 43.71 -45.95 29.27
N PRO A 439 44.06 -45.47 30.50
CA PRO A 439 43.24 -44.69 31.44
C PRO A 439 43.89 -43.52 32.22
N THR A 440 43.07 -42.59 32.74
CA THR A 440 42.83 -42.35 34.20
C THR A 440 42.09 -41.03 34.49
N GLY A 441 40.97 -41.09 35.23
CA GLY A 441 40.26 -39.91 35.78
C GLY A 441 40.69 -39.56 37.22
N PRO A 442 39.82 -38.97 38.07
CA PRO A 442 38.42 -38.55 37.84
C PRO A 442 38.09 -37.10 38.24
N GLY A 443 36.94 -36.59 37.80
CA GLY A 443 36.31 -35.35 38.29
C GLY A 443 34.79 -35.43 38.21
N THR A 444 34.07 -34.98 39.24
CA THR A 444 32.62 -35.20 39.44
C THR A 444 31.83 -33.90 39.61
N ASP A 445 30.77 -33.69 38.83
CA ASP A 445 29.38 -33.55 39.31
C ASP A 445 28.38 -33.49 38.13
N PRO A 446 27.03 -33.48 38.32
CA PRO A 446 26.14 -34.17 37.38
C PRO A 446 25.03 -33.33 36.72
N THR A 447 24.50 -33.90 35.62
CA THR A 447 23.12 -33.80 35.10
C THR A 447 22.50 -32.40 34.89
N ASP A 448 22.41 -31.99 33.63
CA ASP A 448 21.18 -31.46 33.04
C ASP A 448 20.99 -32.11 31.64
N PRO A 449 19.77 -32.29 31.09
CA PRO A 449 19.54 -33.23 29.99
C PRO A 449 19.40 -32.59 28.60
N GLY A 450 20.10 -33.17 27.62
CA GLY A 450 19.61 -33.26 26.23
C GLY A 450 19.60 -31.98 25.40
N THR A 451 20.78 -31.46 25.04
CA THR A 451 20.94 -30.71 23.78
C THR A 451 20.90 -31.70 22.61
N THR A 452 19.91 -31.58 21.74
CA THR A 452 19.89 -32.24 20.42
C THR A 452 20.87 -31.57 19.46
N ASP A 453 21.23 -32.26 18.37
CA ASP A 453 22.15 -31.75 17.35
C ASP A 453 21.64 -30.46 16.67
N PRO A 454 22.56 -29.59 16.19
CA PRO A 454 22.21 -28.53 15.24
C PRO A 454 21.98 -29.15 13.84
N GLU A 455 20.72 -29.36 13.48
CA GLU A 455 20.34 -29.89 12.16
C GLU A 455 20.44 -28.82 11.05
N THR A 456 20.35 -29.26 9.80
CA THR A 456 20.60 -28.50 8.57
C THR A 456 19.66 -27.28 8.40
N GLY A 457 20.25 -26.09 8.21
CA GLY A 457 19.51 -24.89 7.82
C GLY A 457 19.11 -24.89 6.35
N LEU A 458 17.90 -24.44 6.04
CA LEU A 458 17.34 -24.47 4.68
C LEU A 458 17.41 -23.08 4.02
N GLY A 459 17.94 -23.02 2.80
CA GLY A 459 18.06 -21.78 2.04
C GLY A 459 16.81 -21.49 1.19
N ILE A 460 16.48 -20.21 0.99
CA ILE A 460 15.45 -19.76 0.05
C ILE A 460 16.08 -18.82 -0.99
N ALA A 461 15.97 -19.20 -2.27
CA ALA A 461 16.47 -18.44 -3.42
C ALA A 461 15.40 -18.34 -4.52
N ASP A 462 15.53 -17.33 -5.39
CA ASP A 462 14.59 -17.02 -6.49
C ASP A 462 13.11 -16.96 -6.08
N ALA A 463 12.84 -16.56 -4.82
CA ALA A 463 11.49 -16.43 -4.32
C ALA A 463 10.72 -15.34 -5.08
N THR A 464 9.41 -15.53 -5.19
CA THR A 464 8.50 -14.57 -5.83
C THR A 464 7.39 -14.18 -4.87
N LEU A 465 6.98 -12.92 -4.93
CA LEU A 465 5.84 -12.36 -4.20
C LEU A 465 4.93 -11.64 -5.19
N GLN A 466 3.63 -11.91 -5.09
CA GLN A 466 2.55 -11.31 -5.87
C GLN A 466 1.54 -10.73 -4.90
N TRP A 467 1.43 -9.40 -4.86
CA TRP A 467 0.56 -8.71 -3.91
C TRP A 467 0.12 -7.36 -4.45
N GLY A 468 -1.18 -7.07 -4.38
CA GLY A 468 -1.72 -5.80 -4.84
C GLY A 468 -1.63 -4.65 -3.84
N ILE A 469 -1.26 -4.94 -2.57
CA ILE A 469 -1.50 -4.09 -1.40
C ILE A 469 -3.00 -3.84 -1.21
N ARG A 470 -3.63 -2.97 -2.00
CA ARG A 470 -5.10 -2.81 -2.02
C ARG A 470 -5.61 -2.28 -3.36
N SER A 471 -6.47 -3.04 -4.03
CA SER A 471 -7.05 -2.75 -5.34
C SER A 471 -7.84 -1.44 -5.37
N SER A 472 -8.68 -1.18 -4.36
CA SER A 472 -9.40 0.10 -4.24
C SER A 472 -8.45 1.29 -4.08
N PHE A 473 -7.29 1.11 -3.44
CA PHE A 473 -6.28 2.15 -3.29
C PHE A 473 -5.54 2.41 -4.62
N ARG A 474 -5.11 1.35 -5.33
CA ARG A 474 -4.48 1.51 -6.66
C ARG A 474 -5.42 2.26 -7.62
N SER A 475 -6.68 1.85 -7.69
CA SER A 475 -7.70 2.48 -8.55
C SER A 475 -8.04 3.92 -8.15
N TYR A 476 -7.94 4.27 -6.86
CA TYR A 476 -8.08 5.63 -6.38
C TYR A 476 -6.91 6.52 -6.81
N VAL A 477 -5.67 6.02 -6.68
CA VAL A 477 -4.43 6.74 -7.02
C VAL A 477 -4.36 7.07 -8.52
N VAL A 478 -4.58 6.11 -9.42
CA VAL A 478 -4.58 6.37 -10.87
C VAL A 478 -5.91 6.91 -11.39
N GLY A 479 -6.96 6.89 -10.57
CA GLY A 479 -8.29 7.37 -10.92
C GLY A 479 -8.38 8.91 -11.00
N PRO A 480 -9.46 9.45 -11.60
CA PRO A 480 -9.62 10.88 -11.83
C PRO A 480 -9.76 11.73 -10.56
N ILE A 481 -9.82 11.12 -9.37
CA ILE A 481 -9.91 11.80 -8.07
C ILE A 481 -8.51 12.21 -7.59
N ALA A 482 -7.58 11.25 -7.45
CA ALA A 482 -6.21 11.58 -7.07
C ALA A 482 -5.36 12.02 -8.27
N ASN A 483 -5.73 11.61 -9.49
CA ASN A 483 -5.08 11.94 -10.76
C ASN A 483 -3.54 11.75 -10.69
N GLY A 484 -3.15 10.60 -10.14
CA GLY A 484 -1.81 10.33 -9.63
C GLY A 484 -1.06 9.26 -10.41
N THR A 485 0.08 8.83 -9.86
CA THR A 485 0.94 7.80 -10.46
C THR A 485 1.26 6.69 -9.47
N ILE A 486 1.48 5.50 -10.01
CA ILE A 486 2.05 4.37 -9.29
C ILE A 486 3.34 3.99 -10.01
N THR A 487 4.44 4.02 -9.27
CA THR A 487 5.80 3.85 -9.79
C THR A 487 6.49 2.72 -9.05
N PRO A 488 6.45 1.48 -9.56
CA PRO A 488 7.28 0.38 -9.09
C PRO A 488 8.74 0.58 -9.54
N SER A 489 9.69 0.17 -8.70
CA SER A 489 11.13 0.41 -8.86
C SER A 489 11.94 -0.80 -8.37
N GLY A 490 13.17 -0.95 -8.88
CA GLY A 490 14.14 -1.91 -8.35
C GLY A 490 13.80 -3.38 -8.65
N GLY A 491 13.26 -3.66 -9.83
CA GLY A 491 12.87 -5.01 -10.27
C GLY A 491 11.39 -5.32 -10.11
N VAL A 492 10.67 -4.59 -9.24
CA VAL A 492 9.22 -4.71 -9.10
C VAL A 492 8.52 -4.39 -10.42
N THR A 493 7.59 -5.24 -10.84
CA THR A 493 6.68 -4.98 -11.97
C THR A 493 5.25 -4.81 -11.47
N MET A 494 4.38 -4.22 -12.29
CA MET A 494 2.98 -3.99 -11.96
C MET A 494 2.09 -4.38 -13.15
N ASP A 495 0.97 -5.05 -12.86
CA ASP A 495 -0.08 -5.33 -13.82
C ASP A 495 -1.48 -5.04 -13.23
N ALA A 496 -2.54 -5.59 -13.83
CA ALA A 496 -3.90 -5.42 -13.32
C ALA A 496 -4.16 -6.14 -11.97
N SER A 497 -3.46 -7.24 -11.70
CA SER A 497 -3.61 -8.03 -10.48
C SER A 497 -2.94 -7.37 -9.27
N GLY A 498 -1.77 -6.74 -9.46
CA GLY A 498 -1.02 -6.12 -8.38
C GLY A 498 0.42 -5.80 -8.74
N PHE A 499 1.31 -6.01 -7.77
CA PHE A 499 2.76 -5.87 -7.91
C PHE A 499 3.43 -7.23 -7.80
N SER A 500 4.46 -7.43 -8.62
CA SER A 500 5.25 -8.65 -8.67
C SER A 500 6.70 -8.36 -8.29
N TRP A 501 7.19 -9.08 -7.28
CA TRP A 501 8.61 -9.16 -6.92
C TRP A 501 9.17 -10.53 -7.31
N THR A 502 10.44 -10.56 -7.71
CA THR A 502 11.18 -11.75 -8.14
C THR A 502 12.61 -11.67 -7.64
N GLY A 503 13.29 -12.81 -7.44
CA GLY A 503 14.64 -12.82 -6.91
C GLY A 503 14.67 -12.46 -5.41
N GLY A 504 13.61 -12.82 -4.68
CA GLY A 504 13.63 -12.75 -3.23
C GLY A 504 14.53 -13.84 -2.65
N THR A 505 15.24 -13.53 -1.57
CA THR A 505 16.17 -14.43 -0.89
C THR A 505 15.87 -14.47 0.60
N GLY A 506 16.23 -15.58 1.26
CA GLY A 506 15.90 -15.78 2.66
C GLY A 506 16.35 -17.11 3.23
N VAL A 507 15.92 -17.36 4.46
CA VAL A 507 16.23 -18.58 5.22
C VAL A 507 14.96 -19.21 5.79
N ALA A 508 15.02 -20.53 5.98
CA ALA A 508 13.97 -21.37 6.51
C ALA A 508 14.50 -22.29 7.63
N ASP A 509 13.69 -22.45 8.67
CA ASP A 509 13.93 -23.32 9.81
C ASP A 509 12.76 -24.32 9.91
N GLU A 510 13.03 -25.59 9.57
CA GLU A 510 12.05 -26.68 9.63
C GLU A 510 11.70 -27.10 11.07
N ALA A 511 12.60 -26.86 12.04
CA ALA A 511 12.42 -27.23 13.44
C ALA A 511 11.50 -26.23 14.18
N THR A 512 11.58 -24.93 13.89
CA THR A 512 10.60 -23.94 14.39
C THR A 512 9.42 -23.73 13.44
N GLY A 513 9.56 -24.09 12.16
CA GLY A 513 8.54 -23.88 11.14
C GLY A 513 8.44 -22.44 10.64
N THR A 514 9.53 -21.68 10.75
CA THR A 514 9.60 -20.26 10.41
C THR A 514 10.48 -20.02 9.19
N ALA A 515 10.31 -18.86 8.57
CA ALA A 515 11.15 -18.40 7.46
C ALA A 515 11.10 -16.88 7.36
N LEU A 516 12.13 -16.27 6.78
CA LEU A 516 12.15 -14.84 6.47
C LEU A 516 12.75 -14.64 5.07
N VAL A 517 11.99 -13.98 4.20
CA VAL A 517 12.35 -13.75 2.79
C VAL A 517 12.23 -12.28 2.46
N ALA A 518 13.33 -11.64 2.06
CA ALA A 518 13.37 -10.25 1.62
C ALA A 518 13.19 -10.15 0.10
N TYR A 519 12.51 -9.10 -0.37
CA TYR A 519 12.27 -8.88 -1.80
C TYR A 519 12.83 -7.52 -2.26
N PRO A 520 13.58 -7.48 -3.38
CA PRO A 520 14.23 -6.26 -3.85
C PRO A 520 13.22 -5.24 -4.41
N GLY A 521 13.51 -3.96 -4.20
CA GLY A 521 12.80 -2.84 -4.80
C GLY A 521 11.76 -2.14 -3.90
N HIS A 522 10.96 -1.28 -4.51
CA HIS A 522 9.96 -0.45 -3.82
C HIS A 522 8.85 0.00 -4.76
N ILE A 523 7.76 0.53 -4.19
CA ILE A 523 6.63 1.11 -4.93
C ILE A 523 6.35 2.51 -4.36
N ARG A 524 6.22 3.51 -5.23
CA ARG A 524 5.78 4.86 -4.86
C ARG A 524 4.43 5.20 -5.48
N PHE A 525 3.51 5.67 -4.65
CA PHE A 525 2.19 6.17 -5.00
C PHE A 525 2.20 7.69 -4.83
N THR A 526 1.84 8.46 -5.86
CA THR A 526 1.66 9.91 -5.76
C THR A 526 0.26 10.31 -6.21
N GLY A 527 -0.29 11.40 -5.67
CA GLY A 527 -1.62 11.90 -6.05
C GLY A 527 -1.96 13.26 -5.43
N HIS A 528 -3.10 13.82 -5.83
CA HIS A 528 -3.61 15.12 -5.34
C HIS A 528 -2.61 16.28 -5.53
N GLY A 529 -1.86 16.25 -6.63
CA GLY A 529 -0.79 17.22 -6.92
C GLY A 529 0.47 17.05 -6.07
N GLY A 530 0.68 15.89 -5.44
CA GLY A 530 1.80 15.62 -4.52
C GLY A 530 1.45 15.80 -3.04
N GLN A 531 0.16 15.87 -2.70
CA GLN A 531 -0.32 15.83 -1.31
C GLN A 531 -0.47 14.40 -0.78
N LEU A 532 -0.83 13.46 -1.66
CA LEU A 532 -0.63 12.04 -1.40
C LEU A 532 0.74 11.68 -1.97
N ASP A 533 1.63 11.22 -1.10
CA ASP A 533 2.92 10.64 -1.49
C ASP A 533 3.25 9.53 -0.48
N LEU A 534 3.26 8.29 -0.95
CA LEU A 534 3.48 7.09 -0.16
C LEU A 534 4.50 6.21 -0.88
N THR A 535 5.64 5.94 -0.25
CA THR A 535 6.58 4.90 -0.70
C THR A 535 6.49 3.72 0.25
N ILE A 536 6.41 2.51 -0.31
CA ILE A 536 6.53 1.24 0.40
C ILE A 536 7.78 0.52 -0.14
N SER A 537 8.72 0.19 0.74
CA SER A 537 10.03 -0.38 0.45
C SER A 537 10.38 -1.48 1.46
N ASP A 538 11.51 -2.18 1.27
CA ASP A 538 12.01 -3.17 2.25
C ASP A 538 10.94 -4.23 2.58
N VAL A 539 10.31 -4.75 1.52
CA VAL A 539 9.20 -5.70 1.64
C VAL A 539 9.77 -7.08 1.94
N ARG A 540 9.33 -7.68 3.04
CA ARG A 540 9.74 -9.03 3.47
C ARG A 540 8.51 -9.85 3.83
N LEU A 541 8.56 -11.15 3.53
CA LEU A 541 7.59 -12.12 4.00
C LEU A 541 8.21 -12.93 5.15
N ARG A 542 7.63 -12.80 6.35
CA ARG A 542 7.99 -13.58 7.53
C ARG A 542 6.94 -14.67 7.74
N ILE A 543 7.34 -15.93 7.88
CA ILE A 543 6.46 -17.04 8.26
C ILE A 543 6.57 -17.21 9.77
N ASP A 544 5.47 -16.93 10.48
CA ASP A 544 5.42 -16.88 11.95
C ASP A 544 4.99 -18.22 12.56
N SER A 545 4.20 -18.99 11.81
CA SER A 545 3.74 -20.33 12.17
C SER A 545 3.15 -21.03 10.94
N ALA A 546 2.81 -22.32 11.07
CA ALA A 546 2.11 -23.08 10.03
C ALA A 546 0.70 -22.54 9.64
N THR A 547 0.20 -21.47 10.28
CA THR A 547 -1.09 -20.82 10.00
C THR A 547 -1.01 -19.31 9.81
N GLN A 548 0.16 -18.69 10.02
CA GLN A 548 0.29 -17.23 10.03
C GLN A 548 1.64 -16.80 9.45
N ALA A 549 1.59 -15.76 8.64
CA ALA A 549 2.73 -15.01 8.15
C ALA A 549 2.47 -13.52 8.32
N THR A 550 3.51 -12.72 8.14
CA THR A 550 3.46 -11.26 8.23
C THR A 550 4.25 -10.66 7.07
N ILE A 551 3.64 -9.73 6.34
CA ILE A 551 4.38 -8.82 5.48
C ILE A 551 5.00 -7.76 6.38
N VAL A 552 6.33 -7.77 6.45
CA VAL A 552 7.12 -6.68 7.03
C VAL A 552 7.42 -5.69 5.91
N ALA A 553 7.30 -4.39 6.17
CA ALA A 553 7.64 -3.36 5.19
C ALA A 553 8.11 -2.07 5.86
N SER A 554 8.84 -1.25 5.12
CA SER A 554 9.10 0.15 5.47
C SER A 554 8.19 1.08 4.67
N THR A 555 7.65 2.12 5.31
CA THR A 555 6.78 3.12 4.67
C THR A 555 7.32 4.53 4.87
N VAL A 556 7.25 5.36 3.83
CA VAL A 556 7.41 6.82 3.92
C VAL A 556 6.12 7.43 3.37
N SER A 557 5.27 7.99 4.24
CA SER A 557 3.91 8.42 3.89
C SER A 557 3.66 9.90 4.21
N ARG A 558 2.87 10.57 3.38
CA ARG A 558 2.42 11.94 3.58
C ARG A 558 0.90 12.02 3.51
N SER A 559 0.30 12.51 4.59
CA SER A 559 -1.15 12.68 4.71
C SER A 559 -1.65 13.84 3.85
N LEU A 560 -2.85 13.71 3.30
CA LEU A 560 -3.56 14.83 2.65
C LEU A 560 -3.71 16.00 3.65
N GLY A 561 -3.40 17.22 3.19
CA GLY A 561 -3.34 18.41 4.04
C GLY A 561 -2.07 18.56 4.90
N SER A 562 -1.18 17.56 4.95
CA SER A 562 0.10 17.66 5.67
C SER A 562 1.26 18.13 4.77
N THR A 563 2.24 18.79 5.38
CA THR A 563 3.57 19.05 4.79
C THR A 563 4.65 18.08 5.26
N GLU A 564 4.38 17.30 6.31
CA GLU A 564 5.33 16.38 6.94
C GLU A 564 5.19 14.95 6.37
N TYR A 565 6.31 14.23 6.35
CA TYR A 565 6.34 12.81 6.03
C TYR A 565 6.49 12.00 7.32
N VAL A 566 5.61 11.03 7.53
CA VAL A 566 5.77 10.00 8.56
C VAL A 566 6.55 8.84 7.95
N THR A 567 7.63 8.43 8.59
CA THR A 567 8.38 7.22 8.19
C THR A 567 8.25 6.16 9.26
N GLN A 568 8.10 4.91 8.84
CA GLN A 568 8.07 3.75 9.71
C GLN A 568 8.92 2.66 9.07
N THR A 569 9.93 2.17 9.78
CA THR A 569 10.94 1.26 9.23
C THR A 569 10.69 -0.15 9.74
N GLY A 570 10.58 -1.14 8.84
CA GLY A 570 10.46 -2.56 9.19
C GLY A 570 9.24 -2.92 10.05
N ILE A 571 8.10 -2.23 9.86
CA ILE A 571 6.87 -2.53 10.59
C ILE A 571 6.21 -3.81 10.10
N ASP A 572 5.52 -4.51 11.00
CA ASP A 572 4.60 -5.59 10.68
C ASP A 572 3.38 -5.01 9.97
N PHE A 573 3.47 -4.78 8.66
CA PHE A 573 2.50 -4.01 7.88
C PHE A 573 1.17 -4.76 7.67
N ALA A 574 1.21 -6.06 7.38
CA ALA A 574 0.00 -6.86 7.18
C ALA A 574 0.15 -8.29 7.71
N THR A 575 -0.85 -8.76 8.45
CA THR A 575 -0.98 -10.17 8.82
C THR A 575 -1.57 -10.96 7.67
N VAL A 576 -0.93 -12.07 7.31
CA VAL A 576 -1.31 -12.99 6.24
C VAL A 576 -1.75 -14.32 6.85
N THR A 577 -2.98 -14.74 6.55
CA THR A 577 -3.52 -16.02 7.04
C THR A 577 -3.08 -17.15 6.11
N LEU A 578 -2.24 -18.05 6.60
CA LEU A 578 -1.82 -19.22 5.83
C LEU A 578 -2.85 -20.34 5.94
N ALA A 579 -3.09 -21.03 4.82
CA ALA A 579 -3.81 -22.29 4.86
C ALA A 579 -2.92 -23.36 5.52
N ALA A 580 -3.39 -23.94 6.62
CA ALA A 580 -2.69 -25.04 7.29
C ALA A 580 -2.45 -26.19 6.29
N PRO A 581 -1.23 -26.77 6.23
CA PRO A 581 -0.96 -27.88 5.32
C PRO A 581 -1.90 -29.07 5.62
N ALA A 582 -2.42 -29.70 4.57
CA ALA A 582 -3.24 -30.89 4.71
C ALA A 582 -2.43 -32.00 5.40
N ALA A 583 -2.83 -32.34 6.64
CA ALA A 583 -2.04 -33.19 7.52
C ALA A 583 -1.66 -34.52 6.84
N ARG A 584 -0.36 -34.76 6.69
CA ARG A 584 0.17 -36.08 6.34
C ARG A 584 -0.24 -37.08 7.44
N ALA A 585 -0.34 -38.36 7.07
CA ALA A 585 -1.04 -39.36 7.86
C ALA A 585 -0.54 -39.46 9.31
N ALA A 586 -1.47 -39.50 10.27
CA ALA A 586 -1.18 -39.37 11.70
C ALA A 586 -0.14 -40.39 12.21
N GLY A 587 1.04 -39.87 12.58
CA GLY A 587 2.16 -40.62 13.14
C GLY A 587 3.16 -39.67 13.79
N ASP A 588 3.55 -38.63 13.07
CA ASP A 588 4.57 -37.66 13.50
C ASP A 588 3.97 -36.45 14.24
N VAL A 589 4.75 -35.85 15.13
CA VAL A 589 4.28 -34.82 16.07
C VAL A 589 4.84 -33.45 15.70
N ALA A 590 3.96 -32.58 15.21
CA ALA A 590 4.15 -31.13 15.14
C ALA A 590 5.33 -30.59 14.31
N THR A 591 5.79 -31.31 13.27
CA THR A 591 6.58 -30.69 12.20
C THR A 591 5.70 -29.74 11.36
N ALA A 592 6.30 -28.65 10.89
CA ALA A 592 5.59 -27.48 10.41
C ALA A 592 5.43 -27.42 8.88
N ALA A 593 4.98 -26.27 8.36
CA ALA A 593 4.71 -26.04 6.94
C ALA A 593 5.96 -25.68 6.09
N VAL A 594 7.13 -25.62 6.72
CA VAL A 594 8.42 -25.23 6.13
C VAL A 594 9.34 -26.45 6.17
N ALA A 595 9.76 -26.91 5.00
CA ALA A 595 10.64 -28.07 4.79
C ALA A 595 11.20 -28.00 3.36
N GLU A 596 12.14 -28.88 3.00
CA GLU A 596 12.66 -28.99 1.63
C GLU A 596 11.56 -29.11 0.54
N GLY A 597 11.72 -28.35 -0.54
CA GLY A 597 10.78 -28.26 -1.66
C GLY A 597 10.21 -26.85 -1.84
N THR A 598 9.20 -26.71 -2.69
CA THR A 598 8.63 -25.39 -2.99
C THR A 598 7.40 -25.09 -2.13
N LEU A 599 7.57 -24.30 -1.08
CA LEU A 599 6.44 -23.77 -0.31
C LEU A 599 5.71 -22.71 -1.14
N THR A 600 4.46 -23.00 -1.51
CA THR A 600 3.62 -22.10 -2.30
C THR A 600 2.46 -21.58 -1.45
N ILE A 601 2.41 -20.25 -1.32
CA ILE A 601 1.33 -19.49 -0.70
C ILE A 601 0.47 -18.95 -1.83
N ALA A 602 -0.81 -19.33 -1.90
CA ALA A 602 -1.69 -18.99 -3.02
C ALA A 602 -2.95 -18.24 -2.54
N ASN A 603 -3.03 -16.95 -2.86
CA ASN A 603 -4.15 -16.06 -2.51
C ASN A 603 -4.49 -16.07 -1.00
N ALA A 604 -3.47 -16.06 -0.15
CA ALA A 604 -3.63 -16.00 1.30
C ALA A 604 -4.25 -14.66 1.73
N PRO A 605 -5.35 -14.65 2.50
CA PRO A 605 -5.99 -13.43 2.96
C PRO A 605 -5.04 -12.57 3.80
N ALA A 606 -4.92 -11.29 3.45
CA ALA A 606 -4.11 -10.31 4.15
C ALA A 606 -5.00 -9.24 4.79
N VAL A 607 -4.68 -8.87 6.03
CA VAL A 607 -5.31 -7.75 6.75
C VAL A 607 -4.26 -6.80 7.29
N LEU A 608 -4.56 -5.51 7.25
CA LEU A 608 -3.70 -4.44 7.74
C LEU A 608 -3.60 -4.51 9.27
N THR A 609 -2.40 -4.34 9.83
CA THR A 609 -2.18 -4.30 11.29
C THR A 609 -2.46 -2.89 11.86
N GLU A 610 -2.19 -2.67 13.15
CA GLU A 610 -2.18 -1.33 13.75
C GLU A 610 -1.01 -0.48 13.22
N ASP A 611 0.18 -1.05 13.08
CA ASP A 611 1.33 -0.34 12.50
C ASP A 611 1.14 -0.08 10.99
N GLY A 612 0.60 -1.04 10.24
CA GLY A 612 0.26 -0.85 8.82
C GLY A 612 -0.84 0.20 8.60
N ALA A 613 -1.78 0.35 9.54
CA ALA A 613 -2.77 1.41 9.52
C ALA A 613 -2.12 2.80 9.68
N ALA A 614 -1.12 2.92 10.56
CA ALA A 614 -0.29 4.12 10.67
C ALA A 614 0.59 4.34 9.41
N GLY A 615 1.08 3.28 8.78
CA GLY A 615 1.86 3.34 7.52
C GLY A 615 1.02 3.84 6.34
N PHE A 616 -0.28 3.54 6.36
CA PHE A 616 -1.31 4.15 5.50
C PHE A 616 -1.79 5.53 5.98
N ALA A 617 -1.04 6.22 6.85
CA ALA A 617 -1.36 7.54 7.42
C ALA A 617 -2.74 7.61 8.09
N GLY A 618 -3.25 6.48 8.60
CA GLY A 618 -4.58 6.36 9.20
C GLY A 618 -5.75 6.29 8.19
N PHE A 619 -5.51 6.30 6.88
CA PHE A 619 -6.58 6.22 5.87
C PHE A 619 -7.35 4.88 5.87
N TYR A 620 -6.75 3.83 6.42
CA TYR A 620 -7.36 2.52 6.62
C TYR A 620 -7.12 2.04 8.05
N ALA A 621 -8.17 1.57 8.72
CA ALA A 621 -8.06 1.08 10.10
C ALA A 621 -7.41 -0.32 10.17
N ALA A 622 -6.85 -0.66 11.34
CA ALA A 622 -6.39 -2.02 11.64
C ALA A 622 -7.52 -3.05 11.42
N GLY A 623 -7.17 -4.23 10.90
CA GLY A 623 -8.13 -5.24 10.45
C GLY A 623 -8.77 -4.96 9.08
N SER A 624 -8.41 -3.87 8.40
CA SER A 624 -8.84 -3.64 7.01
C SER A 624 -8.35 -4.76 6.09
N GLU A 625 -9.24 -5.33 5.28
CA GLU A 625 -8.84 -6.25 4.22
C GLU A 625 -7.93 -5.57 3.19
N LEU A 626 -6.91 -6.33 2.78
CA LEU A 626 -5.94 -5.99 1.75
C LEU A 626 -6.08 -6.99 0.59
N ASP A 627 -5.47 -6.70 -0.55
CA ASP A 627 -5.42 -7.66 -1.64
C ASP A 627 -4.66 -8.93 -1.17
N PRO A 628 -5.09 -10.16 -1.55
CA PRO A 628 -4.44 -11.38 -1.11
C PRO A 628 -2.97 -11.47 -1.49
N VAL A 629 -2.17 -12.12 -0.65
CA VAL A 629 -0.76 -12.41 -0.88
C VAL A 629 -0.63 -13.77 -1.56
N SER A 630 0.13 -13.84 -2.66
CA SER A 630 0.67 -15.12 -3.15
C SER A 630 2.19 -15.05 -3.19
N ALA A 631 2.86 -16.13 -2.84
CA ALA A 631 4.32 -16.22 -2.89
C ALA A 631 4.76 -17.66 -3.20
N THR A 632 5.89 -17.79 -3.89
CA THR A 632 6.53 -19.08 -4.15
C THR A 632 7.93 -19.03 -3.56
N LEU A 633 8.20 -19.91 -2.60
CA LEU A 633 9.46 -20.01 -1.88
C LEU A 633 10.13 -21.35 -2.22
N PRO A 634 11.13 -21.38 -3.13
CA PRO A 634 11.97 -22.55 -3.33
C PRO A 634 12.86 -22.74 -2.09
N ILE A 635 12.53 -23.71 -1.24
CA ILE A 635 13.31 -24.09 -0.06
C ILE A 635 14.20 -25.28 -0.43
N ALA A 636 15.50 -25.20 -0.18
CA ALA A 636 16.44 -26.28 -0.49
C ALA A 636 17.39 -26.57 0.67
N SER A 637 17.76 -27.85 0.84
CA SER A 637 18.94 -28.22 1.62
C SER A 637 20.20 -27.68 0.94
N THR A 638 20.96 -26.88 1.66
CA THR A 638 22.29 -26.39 1.26
C THR A 638 23.26 -27.57 1.25
N THR A 639 23.33 -28.27 0.12
CA THR A 639 24.10 -29.51 -0.01
C THR A 639 25.60 -29.20 0.04
N GLN A 640 26.24 -29.44 1.18
CA GLN A 640 27.67 -29.22 1.39
C GLN A 640 28.51 -29.90 0.28
N PRO A 641 29.40 -29.19 -0.42
CA PRO A 641 30.19 -29.77 -1.50
C PRO A 641 31.08 -30.93 -1.02
N GLN A 642 31.10 -32.03 -1.78
CA GLN A 642 31.95 -33.18 -1.48
C GLN A 642 33.44 -32.81 -1.59
N GLU A 643 34.20 -33.07 -0.52
CA GLU A 643 35.57 -32.57 -0.34
C GLU A 643 36.55 -32.99 -1.47
N PRO A 644 37.41 -32.09 -1.99
CA PRO A 644 38.37 -32.41 -3.06
C PRO A 644 39.52 -33.34 -2.62
N GLY A 645 39.46 -34.60 -3.06
CA GLY A 645 40.53 -35.57 -2.85
C GLY A 645 41.89 -35.14 -3.43
N THR A 646 42.98 -35.38 -2.68
CA THR A 646 44.36 -35.00 -3.03
C THR A 646 44.85 -35.63 -4.35
N PRO A 647 45.64 -34.95 -5.20
CA PRO A 647 45.96 -35.44 -6.55
C PRO A 647 46.93 -36.64 -6.58
N GLU A 648 46.61 -37.68 -7.35
CA GLU A 648 47.55 -38.77 -7.66
C GLU A 648 48.48 -38.41 -8.85
N GLN A 649 49.74 -38.85 -8.76
CA GLN A 649 50.82 -38.51 -9.67
C GLN A 649 50.67 -39.17 -11.06
N PRO A 650 50.90 -38.44 -12.18
CA PRO A 650 50.65 -38.97 -13.53
C PRO A 650 51.57 -40.14 -13.91
N GLN A 651 50.98 -41.26 -14.32
CA GLN A 651 51.70 -42.43 -14.84
C GLN A 651 51.87 -42.40 -16.37
N GLN A 652 52.92 -43.08 -16.83
CA GLN A 652 53.47 -43.01 -18.18
C GLN A 652 52.67 -43.87 -19.21
N PRO A 653 52.49 -43.43 -20.47
CA PRO A 653 51.69 -44.14 -21.47
C PRO A 653 52.33 -45.46 -21.96
N THR A 654 51.47 -46.47 -22.18
CA THR A 654 51.83 -47.81 -22.67
C THR A 654 51.71 -47.91 -24.21
N PRO A 655 52.56 -48.67 -24.93
CA PRO A 655 52.58 -48.65 -26.41
C PRO A 655 51.42 -49.39 -27.12
N ILE A 656 51.14 -48.93 -28.35
CA ILE A 656 50.10 -49.45 -29.27
C ILE A 656 50.48 -50.81 -29.88
N GLN A 657 49.49 -51.68 -30.16
CA GLN A 657 49.63 -52.83 -31.08
C GLN A 657 48.60 -52.82 -32.24
N PRO A 658 48.93 -53.40 -33.42
CA PRO A 658 48.12 -53.33 -34.65
C PRO A 658 47.00 -54.41 -34.78
N PRO A 659 46.11 -54.35 -35.81
CA PRO A 659 44.73 -54.88 -35.72
C PRO A 659 44.43 -56.14 -36.59
N VAL A 660 43.18 -56.27 -37.09
CA VAL A 660 42.55 -57.34 -37.94
C VAL A 660 41.87 -58.43 -37.06
N VAL A 661 40.62 -58.89 -37.26
CA VAL A 661 39.81 -59.19 -38.48
C VAL A 661 38.35 -58.65 -38.43
N VAL A 662 37.78 -58.36 -39.60
CA VAL A 662 36.33 -58.14 -39.93
C VAL A 662 36.10 -58.89 -41.26
N PRO A 663 35.04 -59.72 -41.51
CA PRO A 663 33.60 -59.35 -41.61
C PRO A 663 32.64 -60.45 -41.02
N THR A 664 31.30 -60.48 -41.12
CA THR A 664 30.32 -60.04 -42.16
C THR A 664 28.93 -59.67 -41.59
N ASN A 665 28.21 -58.79 -42.30
CA ASN A 665 26.79 -58.43 -42.09
C ASN A 665 25.88 -59.19 -43.11
N PRO A 666 24.54 -59.28 -42.93
CA PRO A 666 23.70 -58.29 -43.61
C PRO A 666 22.36 -57.91 -42.93
N VAL A 667 22.17 -56.60 -42.76
CA VAL A 667 20.97 -55.79 -43.07
C VAL A 667 19.57 -56.41 -42.84
N GLN A 668 18.84 -55.84 -41.88
CA GLN A 668 17.48 -55.33 -42.12
C GLN A 668 17.40 -53.87 -41.67
N GLN A 669 16.49 -53.10 -42.28
CA GLN A 669 16.29 -51.67 -42.01
C GLN A 669 14.96 -51.47 -41.26
N GLN A 670 14.98 -50.69 -40.19
CA GLN A 670 13.80 -50.07 -39.58
C GLN A 670 14.07 -48.57 -39.30
N PRO A 671 13.03 -47.74 -39.14
CA PRO A 671 13.15 -46.30 -39.37
C PRO A 671 13.85 -45.53 -38.25
N VAL A 672 14.26 -44.30 -38.59
CA VAL A 672 14.65 -43.29 -37.61
C VAL A 672 13.43 -42.97 -36.73
N GLN A 673 13.59 -43.06 -35.41
CA GLN A 673 12.59 -42.61 -34.45
C GLN A 673 13.24 -41.53 -33.59
N GLN A 674 12.64 -40.33 -33.56
CA GLN A 674 13.12 -39.24 -32.73
C GLN A 674 13.02 -39.65 -31.25
N ALA A 675 14.04 -39.31 -30.47
CA ALA A 675 13.86 -39.16 -29.03
C ALA A 675 12.91 -37.97 -28.85
N ALA A 676 11.71 -38.24 -28.36
CA ALA A 676 10.72 -37.20 -28.06
C ALA A 676 11.08 -36.52 -26.74
N GLU A 677 10.90 -35.21 -26.69
CA GLU A 677 10.92 -34.43 -25.45
C GLU A 677 9.79 -34.96 -24.55
N GLN A 678 10.14 -35.40 -23.34
CA GLN A 678 9.13 -35.77 -22.33
C GLN A 678 8.60 -34.51 -21.69
N GLN A 679 7.51 -33.98 -22.26
CA GLN A 679 6.68 -32.98 -21.59
C GLN A 679 5.95 -33.66 -20.41
N GLU A 680 5.96 -33.03 -19.24
CA GLU A 680 5.20 -33.53 -18.09
C GLU A 680 3.71 -33.44 -18.38
N GLN A 681 3.04 -34.60 -18.45
CA GLN A 681 1.59 -34.66 -18.65
C GLN A 681 0.89 -34.35 -17.32
N CYS A 682 0.33 -33.15 -17.23
CA CYS A 682 -0.61 -32.78 -16.16
C CYS A 682 -1.83 -33.73 -16.19
N THR A 683 -2.14 -34.33 -15.05
CA THR A 683 -3.34 -35.16 -14.84
C THR A 683 -4.33 -34.50 -13.88
N ALA A 684 -5.60 -34.85 -14.06
CA ALA A 684 -6.73 -34.39 -13.23
C ALA A 684 -7.77 -35.51 -13.12
N ASN A 685 -8.78 -35.35 -12.26
CA ASN A 685 -9.91 -36.28 -12.15
C ASN A 685 -11.18 -35.65 -12.74
N ALA A 686 -11.88 -36.43 -13.57
CA ALA A 686 -13.15 -36.02 -14.16
C ALA A 686 -14.23 -35.91 -13.08
N VAL A 687 -14.95 -34.79 -13.05
CA VAL A 687 -16.09 -34.55 -12.16
C VAL A 687 -17.39 -34.75 -12.92
N SER A 688 -18.33 -35.52 -12.36
CA SER A 688 -19.64 -35.79 -12.96
C SER A 688 -20.70 -35.95 -11.89
N GLY A 689 -21.80 -35.19 -12.00
CA GLY A 689 -22.88 -35.18 -11.02
C GLY A 689 -22.64 -34.24 -9.84
N ALA A 690 -21.82 -33.20 -10.02
CA ALA A 690 -21.56 -32.20 -8.99
C ALA A 690 -22.81 -31.43 -8.57
N THR A 691 -22.81 -30.96 -7.33
CA THR A 691 -23.90 -30.22 -6.69
C THR A 691 -23.37 -28.98 -5.98
N MET A 692 -24.16 -27.91 -5.95
CA MET A 692 -23.86 -26.70 -5.18
C MET A 692 -25.14 -26.13 -4.57
N THR A 693 -25.11 -25.76 -3.29
CA THR A 693 -26.17 -25.03 -2.60
C THR A 693 -25.69 -23.61 -2.32
N TRP A 694 -26.45 -22.60 -2.74
CA TRP A 694 -26.10 -21.19 -2.51
C TRP A 694 -27.33 -20.28 -2.52
N GLY A 695 -27.34 -19.27 -1.63
CA GLY A 695 -28.40 -18.28 -1.57
C GLY A 695 -28.17 -17.02 -2.43
N ILE A 696 -26.98 -16.84 -3.01
CA ILE A 696 -26.48 -15.55 -3.50
C ILE A 696 -26.44 -14.51 -2.36
N ARG A 697 -27.57 -13.92 -1.95
CA ARG A 697 -27.64 -13.07 -0.76
C ARG A 697 -29.02 -13.02 -0.11
N SER A 698 -29.07 -13.23 1.20
CA SER A 698 -30.29 -13.34 2.02
C SER A 698 -31.08 -12.04 2.09
N SER A 699 -30.41 -10.89 2.18
CA SER A 699 -31.03 -9.57 2.05
C SER A 699 -31.63 -9.36 0.65
N PHE A 700 -30.93 -9.77 -0.42
CA PHE A 700 -31.42 -9.70 -1.80
C PHE A 700 -32.67 -10.56 -2.01
N ARG A 701 -32.66 -11.84 -1.58
CA ARG A 701 -33.86 -12.71 -1.63
C ARG A 701 -35.06 -12.08 -0.90
N SER A 702 -34.81 -11.55 0.30
CA SER A 702 -35.85 -10.91 1.13
C SER A 702 -36.39 -9.61 0.53
N TYR A 703 -35.57 -8.86 -0.19
CA TYR A 703 -35.97 -7.68 -0.95
C TYR A 703 -36.82 -8.03 -2.17
N ILE A 704 -36.41 -9.03 -2.96
CA ILE A 704 -37.12 -9.48 -4.17
C ILE A 704 -38.50 -10.05 -3.83
N SER A 705 -38.60 -10.96 -2.85
CA SER A 705 -39.90 -11.54 -2.43
C SER A 705 -40.70 -10.65 -1.48
N GLY A 706 -40.09 -9.56 -1.00
CA GLY A 706 -40.70 -8.61 -0.06
C GLY A 706 -41.62 -7.58 -0.73
N GLY A 707 -42.42 -6.91 0.10
CA GLY A 707 -43.40 -5.89 -0.33
C GLY A 707 -42.81 -4.58 -0.88
N ILE A 708 -41.49 -4.49 -1.10
CA ILE A 708 -40.82 -3.38 -1.78
C ILE A 708 -40.70 -3.71 -3.27
N ALA A 709 -39.87 -4.70 -3.64
CA ALA A 709 -39.72 -5.09 -5.04
C ALA A 709 -40.98 -5.77 -5.60
N ASN A 710 -41.80 -6.41 -4.75
CA ASN A 710 -43.02 -7.15 -5.14
C ASN A 710 -42.74 -8.12 -6.31
N GLY A 711 -41.59 -8.80 -6.22
CA GLY A 711 -41.00 -9.57 -7.30
C GLY A 711 -41.00 -11.08 -7.02
N GLY A 712 -40.10 -11.77 -7.69
CA GLY A 712 -39.87 -13.19 -7.54
C GLY A 712 -38.74 -13.67 -8.45
N TRP A 713 -38.56 -14.98 -8.50
CA TRP A 713 -37.56 -15.63 -9.34
C TRP A 713 -38.11 -16.87 -10.05
N THR A 714 -37.43 -17.25 -11.13
CA THR A 714 -37.64 -18.53 -11.82
C THR A 714 -36.29 -19.21 -12.04
N THR A 715 -36.27 -20.55 -12.02
CA THR A 715 -35.03 -21.33 -12.20
C THR A 715 -35.13 -22.23 -13.44
N THR A 716 -33.98 -22.57 -14.03
CA THR A 716 -33.91 -23.48 -15.19
C THR A 716 -32.78 -24.50 -15.07
N GLY A 717 -32.80 -25.52 -15.93
CA GLY A 717 -31.59 -26.24 -16.36
C GLY A 717 -30.82 -27.08 -15.35
N GLY A 718 -31.38 -27.41 -14.17
CA GLY A 718 -30.70 -28.17 -13.12
C GLY A 718 -30.68 -27.46 -11.76
N VAL A 719 -31.18 -26.23 -11.72
CA VAL A 719 -31.35 -25.42 -10.51
C VAL A 719 -32.76 -25.60 -9.93
N SER A 720 -32.83 -25.97 -8.65
CA SER A 720 -34.09 -26.07 -7.87
C SER A 720 -34.09 -25.12 -6.68
N ASP A 721 -35.26 -24.53 -6.39
CA ASP A 721 -35.52 -23.72 -5.19
C ASP A 721 -35.55 -24.59 -3.92
N VAL A 722 -34.88 -24.15 -2.85
CA VAL A 722 -34.73 -24.89 -1.58
C VAL A 722 -34.72 -23.94 -0.38
N ASP A 723 -35.01 -24.46 0.82
CA ASP A 723 -34.94 -23.67 2.05
C ASP A 723 -33.56 -23.02 2.22
N GLY A 724 -33.52 -21.69 2.14
CA GLY A 724 -32.30 -20.89 2.26
C GLY A 724 -31.64 -20.47 0.95
N GLY A 725 -32.06 -20.94 -0.23
CA GLY A 725 -31.41 -20.56 -1.50
C GLY A 725 -31.78 -21.44 -2.69
N TRP A 726 -30.80 -21.76 -3.53
CA TRP A 726 -30.98 -22.67 -4.66
C TRP A 726 -29.95 -23.79 -4.62
N GLN A 727 -30.37 -24.94 -5.16
CA GLN A 727 -29.57 -26.14 -5.32
C GLN A 727 -29.34 -26.37 -6.82
N TRP A 728 -28.10 -26.20 -7.26
CA TRP A 728 -27.62 -26.64 -8.57
C TRP A 728 -27.28 -28.14 -8.49
N SER A 729 -27.50 -28.86 -9.60
CA SER A 729 -27.28 -30.30 -9.69
C SER A 729 -26.87 -30.73 -11.11
N GLY A 730 -26.18 -31.88 -11.21
CA GLY A 730 -25.75 -32.43 -12.50
C GLY A 730 -24.54 -31.74 -13.10
N GLY A 731 -23.73 -31.03 -12.29
CA GLY A 731 -22.52 -30.37 -12.76
C GLY A 731 -21.43 -31.33 -13.22
N SER A 732 -20.53 -30.84 -14.07
CA SER A 732 -19.44 -31.63 -14.66
C SER A 732 -18.21 -30.79 -14.98
N GLY A 733 -17.04 -31.41 -15.03
CA GLY A 733 -15.77 -30.73 -15.28
C GLY A 733 -14.57 -31.60 -14.94
N ALA A 734 -13.47 -30.99 -14.49
CA ALA A 734 -12.30 -31.69 -13.97
C ALA A 734 -11.65 -30.90 -12.82
N ILE A 735 -11.02 -31.61 -11.87
CA ILE A 735 -10.28 -31.03 -10.73
C ILE A 735 -8.98 -31.81 -10.51
N GLN A 736 -7.94 -31.14 -10.03
CA GLN A 736 -6.78 -31.81 -9.46
C GLN A 736 -7.04 -32.10 -7.97
N LEU A 737 -6.54 -33.23 -7.46
CA LEU A 737 -6.86 -33.72 -6.11
C LEU A 737 -6.07 -33.01 -4.99
N ASP A 738 -5.02 -32.27 -5.34
CA ASP A 738 -4.38 -31.27 -4.50
C ASP A 738 -5.22 -29.98 -4.35
N GLY A 739 -6.31 -29.84 -5.13
CA GLY A 739 -7.17 -28.67 -5.16
C GLY A 739 -6.56 -27.42 -5.80
N THR A 740 -5.34 -27.49 -6.33
CA THR A 740 -4.61 -26.34 -6.89
C THR A 740 -5.33 -25.73 -8.09
N THR A 741 -5.86 -26.57 -8.99
CA THR A 741 -6.68 -26.13 -10.12
C THR A 741 -7.91 -27.02 -10.32
N GLY A 742 -8.95 -26.44 -10.91
CA GLY A 742 -10.13 -27.16 -11.32
C GLY A 742 -11.22 -26.25 -11.87
N LEU A 743 -12.07 -26.78 -12.75
CA LEU A 743 -13.23 -26.07 -13.28
C LEU A 743 -14.40 -27.03 -13.40
N VAL A 744 -15.51 -26.72 -12.72
CA VAL A 744 -16.75 -27.49 -12.74
C VAL A 744 -17.92 -26.59 -13.10
N SER A 745 -18.53 -26.84 -14.25
CA SER A 745 -19.74 -26.14 -14.70
C SER A 745 -20.98 -26.74 -14.06
N LEU A 746 -21.86 -25.88 -13.55
CA LEU A 746 -23.16 -26.20 -12.96
C LEU A 746 -24.26 -25.69 -13.90
N PRO A 747 -25.08 -26.57 -14.49
CA PRO A 747 -26.01 -26.18 -15.53
C PRO A 747 -27.19 -25.37 -14.98
N GLY A 748 -27.75 -24.52 -15.85
CA GLY A 748 -28.98 -23.77 -15.59
C GLY A 748 -28.80 -22.29 -15.29
N SER A 749 -29.87 -21.69 -14.76
CA SER A 749 -29.93 -20.26 -14.47
C SER A 749 -30.96 -19.93 -13.39
N ILE A 750 -30.84 -18.74 -12.82
CA ILE A 750 -31.87 -18.08 -12.01
C ILE A 750 -32.16 -16.73 -12.64
N HIS A 751 -33.44 -16.44 -12.89
CA HIS A 751 -33.92 -15.13 -13.33
C HIS A 751 -34.75 -14.48 -12.23
N PHE A 752 -34.39 -13.25 -11.87
CA PHE A 752 -35.06 -12.39 -10.89
C PHE A 752 -35.79 -11.26 -11.60
N ALA A 753 -37.03 -11.01 -11.18
CA ALA A 753 -37.82 -9.87 -11.64
C ALA A 753 -38.42 -9.13 -10.44
N GLY A 754 -38.47 -7.80 -10.51
CA GLY A 754 -39.04 -6.94 -9.46
C GLY A 754 -39.38 -5.55 -9.98
N HIS A 755 -40.04 -4.73 -9.16
CA HIS A 755 -40.46 -3.36 -9.50
C HIS A 755 -41.21 -3.29 -10.84
N SER A 756 -42.18 -4.20 -11.03
CA SER A 756 -42.94 -4.38 -12.28
C SER A 756 -42.10 -4.57 -13.55
N GLY A 757 -40.88 -5.12 -13.41
CA GLY A 757 -39.94 -5.36 -14.51
C GLY A 757 -38.84 -4.29 -14.66
N ALA A 758 -38.79 -3.30 -13.77
CA ALA A 758 -37.67 -2.36 -13.69
C ALA A 758 -36.42 -3.00 -13.06
N LEU A 759 -36.59 -3.97 -12.14
CA LEU A 759 -35.53 -4.92 -11.79
C LEU A 759 -35.71 -6.18 -12.64
N ASP A 760 -34.63 -6.57 -13.31
CA ASP A 760 -34.58 -7.68 -14.27
C ASP A 760 -33.12 -8.16 -14.29
N LEU A 761 -32.85 -9.35 -13.73
CA LEU A 761 -31.50 -9.88 -13.49
C LEU A 761 -31.48 -11.38 -13.75
N THR A 762 -30.61 -11.87 -14.63
CA THR A 762 -30.34 -13.30 -14.84
C THR A 762 -28.92 -13.62 -14.40
N VAL A 763 -28.74 -14.73 -13.66
CA VAL A 763 -27.45 -15.35 -13.39
C VAL A 763 -27.46 -16.75 -14.01
N SER A 764 -26.43 -17.07 -14.81
CA SER A 764 -26.37 -18.26 -15.67
C SER A 764 -24.93 -18.76 -15.86
N ASP A 765 -24.78 -19.96 -16.43
CA ASP A 765 -23.49 -20.60 -16.74
C ASP A 765 -22.50 -20.62 -15.56
N VAL A 766 -23.04 -20.92 -14.38
CA VAL A 766 -22.34 -20.87 -13.09
C VAL A 766 -21.25 -21.94 -13.07
N ARG A 767 -20.02 -21.53 -12.78
CA ARG A 767 -18.82 -22.37 -12.77
C ARG A 767 -18.07 -22.19 -11.46
N ILE A 768 -17.77 -23.30 -10.78
CA ILE A 768 -16.81 -23.32 -9.68
C ILE A 768 -15.42 -23.47 -10.30
N ARG A 769 -14.58 -22.44 -10.17
CA ARG A 769 -13.15 -22.51 -10.47
C ARG A 769 -12.38 -22.67 -9.15
N LEU A 770 -11.65 -23.76 -8.98
CA LEU A 770 -10.72 -23.94 -7.87
C LEU A 770 -9.41 -23.21 -8.22
N THR A 771 -8.81 -22.54 -7.24
CA THR A 771 -7.57 -21.75 -7.36
C THR A 771 -6.57 -22.08 -6.24
N GLY A 772 -6.80 -23.18 -5.53
CA GLY A 772 -6.09 -23.60 -4.33
C GLY A 772 -6.95 -24.54 -3.47
N PRO A 773 -6.35 -25.38 -2.61
CA PRO A 773 -7.07 -26.34 -1.76
C PRO A 773 -8.13 -25.72 -0.83
N SER A 774 -8.01 -24.42 -0.59
CA SER A 774 -8.87 -23.59 0.26
C SER A 774 -9.46 -22.36 -0.44
N SER A 775 -9.27 -22.19 -1.75
CA SER A 775 -9.68 -20.97 -2.47
C SER A 775 -10.29 -21.24 -3.84
N GLY A 776 -11.17 -20.34 -4.29
CA GLY A 776 -11.79 -20.45 -5.60
C GLY A 776 -12.53 -19.20 -6.05
N THR A 777 -13.24 -19.34 -7.17
CA THR A 777 -14.10 -18.30 -7.75
C THR A 777 -15.40 -18.94 -8.23
N ILE A 778 -16.54 -18.32 -7.93
CA ILE A 778 -17.75 -18.49 -8.74
C ILE A 778 -17.60 -17.61 -9.97
N VAL A 779 -17.47 -18.23 -11.15
CA VAL A 779 -17.57 -17.57 -12.45
C VAL A 779 -19.01 -17.71 -12.94
N ALA A 780 -19.58 -16.67 -13.55
CA ALA A 780 -20.94 -16.71 -14.08
C ALA A 780 -21.15 -15.70 -15.22
N ASP A 781 -22.15 -15.98 -16.07
CA ASP A 781 -22.74 -15.01 -16.97
C ASP A 781 -23.90 -14.29 -16.26
N VAL A 782 -23.92 -12.96 -16.33
CA VAL A 782 -24.94 -12.10 -15.74
C VAL A 782 -25.55 -11.18 -16.79
N VAL A 783 -26.87 -11.07 -16.80
CA VAL A 783 -27.61 -10.08 -17.59
C VAL A 783 -28.46 -9.25 -16.63
N SER A 784 -28.25 -7.93 -16.56
CA SER A 784 -28.92 -7.07 -15.57
C SER A 784 -29.40 -5.75 -16.15
N LYS A 785 -30.49 -5.21 -15.61
CA LYS A 785 -31.05 -3.93 -16.04
C LYS A 785 -30.39 -2.75 -15.33
N GLY A 786 -29.81 -1.84 -16.11
CA GLY A 786 -29.22 -0.59 -15.63
C GLY A 786 -30.27 0.34 -15.04
N MET A 787 -29.96 0.90 -13.87
CA MET A 787 -30.87 1.78 -13.11
C MET A 787 -31.02 3.18 -13.71
N GLU A 788 -30.00 3.66 -14.42
CA GLU A 788 -29.93 5.03 -14.95
C GLU A 788 -30.40 5.12 -16.42
N ASP A 789 -30.21 4.06 -17.22
CA ASP A 789 -30.60 3.99 -18.63
C ASP A 789 -31.81 3.08 -18.92
N GLY A 790 -32.17 2.20 -17.98
CA GLY A 790 -33.24 1.21 -18.13
C GLY A 790 -32.94 0.07 -19.12
N GLN A 791 -31.69 -0.09 -19.58
CA GLN A 791 -31.30 -1.07 -20.59
C GLN A 791 -30.74 -2.36 -19.97
N LEU A 792 -30.79 -3.46 -20.70
CA LEU A 792 -30.17 -4.71 -20.28
C LEU A 792 -28.69 -4.71 -20.70
N HIS A 793 -27.81 -4.85 -19.72
CA HIS A 793 -26.36 -5.03 -19.86
C HIS A 793 -26.02 -6.51 -19.68
N THR A 794 -24.96 -6.96 -20.35
CA THR A 794 -24.50 -8.37 -20.31
C THR A 794 -23.03 -8.43 -19.91
N TYR A 795 -22.76 -9.25 -18.91
CA TYR A 795 -21.45 -9.49 -18.31
C TYR A 795 -21.16 -10.99 -18.40
N SER A 796 -20.43 -11.42 -19.43
CA SER A 796 -20.07 -12.84 -19.60
C SER A 796 -18.76 -13.20 -18.91
N ASP A 797 -18.64 -14.45 -18.48
CA ASP A 797 -17.44 -15.03 -17.86
C ASP A 797 -16.90 -14.27 -16.63
N ILE A 798 -17.73 -13.48 -15.95
CA ILE A 798 -17.26 -12.66 -14.83
C ILE A 798 -16.94 -13.52 -13.62
N ALA A 799 -15.80 -13.23 -12.97
CA ALA A 799 -15.49 -13.67 -11.62
C ALA A 799 -16.48 -13.02 -10.65
N PHE A 800 -17.64 -13.63 -10.44
CA PHE A 800 -18.78 -13.05 -9.71
C PHE A 800 -18.49 -12.94 -8.20
N ALA A 801 -17.98 -14.02 -7.61
CA ALA A 801 -17.61 -14.06 -6.18
C ALA A 801 -16.32 -14.82 -5.95
N SER A 802 -15.47 -14.29 -5.08
CA SER A 802 -14.32 -15.03 -4.52
C SER A 802 -14.79 -15.97 -3.43
N LEU A 803 -14.17 -17.15 -3.32
CA LEU A 803 -14.47 -18.17 -2.32
C LEU A 803 -13.26 -18.47 -1.44
N SER A 804 -13.49 -18.61 -0.13
CA SER A 804 -12.54 -19.20 0.82
C SER A 804 -13.22 -20.31 1.61
N PHE A 805 -12.54 -21.45 1.79
CA PHE A 805 -13.12 -22.66 2.37
C PHE A 805 -12.08 -23.60 2.96
N SER A 806 -12.52 -24.52 3.82
CA SER A 806 -11.86 -25.81 3.99
C SER A 806 -12.55 -26.86 3.11
N SER A 807 -11.75 -27.70 2.46
CA SER A 807 -12.22 -28.82 1.65
C SER A 807 -11.95 -30.16 2.35
N THR A 808 -12.78 -31.17 2.08
CA THR A 808 -12.62 -32.53 2.62
C THR A 808 -12.79 -33.54 1.51
N VAL A 809 -11.81 -34.42 1.31
CA VAL A 809 -11.89 -35.53 0.35
C VAL A 809 -12.27 -36.80 1.09
N SER A 810 -13.48 -37.30 0.85
CA SER A 810 -14.02 -38.50 1.51
C SER A 810 -15.07 -39.18 0.65
N GLY A 811 -15.19 -40.52 0.78
CA GLY A 811 -16.22 -41.30 0.07
C GLY A 811 -16.15 -41.26 -1.47
N GLY A 812 -15.06 -40.77 -2.05
CA GLY A 812 -14.94 -40.54 -3.49
C GLY A 812 -15.48 -39.18 -3.97
N ALA A 813 -15.55 -38.17 -3.10
CA ALA A 813 -15.88 -36.80 -3.48
C ALA A 813 -15.06 -35.77 -2.69
N LEU A 814 -14.78 -34.62 -3.32
CA LEU A 814 -14.35 -33.41 -2.63
C LEU A 814 -15.61 -32.67 -2.16
N THR A 815 -15.70 -32.35 -0.87
CA THR A 815 -16.83 -31.65 -0.26
C THR A 815 -16.37 -30.38 0.46
N VAL A 816 -17.07 -29.28 0.18
CA VAL A 816 -16.91 -27.97 0.83
C VAL A 816 -18.27 -27.58 1.42
N SER A 817 -18.27 -27.09 2.66
CA SER A 817 -19.48 -26.75 3.39
C SER A 817 -19.36 -25.35 4.00
N GLY A 818 -20.18 -24.41 3.56
CA GLY A 818 -20.22 -23.05 4.10
C GLY A 818 -18.98 -22.22 3.79
N ALA A 819 -18.42 -22.35 2.58
CA ALA A 819 -17.41 -21.44 2.05
C ALA A 819 -17.87 -20.00 2.21
N THR A 820 -17.00 -19.12 2.70
CA THR A 820 -17.26 -17.68 2.64
C THR A 820 -17.23 -17.23 1.19
N ALA A 821 -18.18 -16.38 0.82
CA ALA A 821 -18.31 -15.85 -0.53
C ALA A 821 -18.35 -14.33 -0.47
N THR A 822 -17.48 -13.68 -1.25
CA THR A 822 -17.31 -12.23 -1.26
C THR A 822 -17.50 -11.71 -2.67
N LEU A 823 -18.37 -10.71 -2.84
CA LEU A 823 -18.68 -10.13 -4.15
C LEU A 823 -17.46 -9.38 -4.72
N THR A 824 -17.10 -9.63 -5.97
CA THR A 824 -15.99 -8.91 -6.63
C THR A 824 -16.48 -7.58 -7.23
N ALA A 825 -15.56 -6.76 -7.75
CA ALA A 825 -15.93 -5.59 -8.56
C ALA A 825 -16.77 -5.96 -9.80
N ALA A 826 -16.41 -7.04 -10.51
CA ALA A 826 -17.19 -7.51 -11.66
C ALA A 826 -18.57 -8.05 -11.24
N GLY A 827 -18.66 -8.70 -10.07
CA GLY A 827 -19.93 -9.11 -9.47
C GLY A 827 -20.82 -7.93 -9.07
N ALA A 828 -20.23 -6.86 -8.53
CA ALA A 828 -20.90 -5.60 -8.20
C ALA A 828 -21.47 -4.89 -9.44
N GLU A 829 -20.70 -4.84 -10.53
CA GLU A 829 -21.18 -4.36 -11.84
C GLU A 829 -22.31 -5.23 -12.40
N GLY A 830 -22.16 -6.57 -12.32
CA GLY A 830 -23.23 -7.51 -12.69
C GLY A 830 -24.52 -7.29 -11.89
N PHE A 831 -24.41 -6.90 -10.62
CA PHE A 831 -25.52 -6.45 -9.76
C PHE A 831 -26.02 -5.02 -10.06
N ALA A 832 -25.67 -4.41 -11.19
CA ALA A 832 -26.03 -3.05 -11.59
C ALA A 832 -25.66 -1.98 -10.55
N GLY A 833 -24.59 -2.21 -9.77
CA GLY A 833 -24.11 -1.29 -8.73
C GLY A 833 -24.96 -1.25 -7.46
N PHE A 834 -25.91 -2.17 -7.25
CA PHE A 834 -26.70 -2.24 -6.01
C PHE A 834 -25.88 -2.64 -4.78
N TYR A 835 -24.75 -3.32 -4.98
CA TYR A 835 -23.82 -3.80 -3.94
C TYR A 835 -22.38 -3.51 -4.38
N GLY A 836 -21.50 -3.21 -3.43
CA GLY A 836 -20.09 -2.93 -3.67
C GLY A 836 -19.19 -4.18 -3.73
N ALA A 837 -18.00 -4.01 -4.29
CA ALA A 837 -16.92 -4.99 -4.17
C ALA A 837 -16.54 -5.18 -2.69
N GLY A 838 -16.22 -6.41 -2.29
CA GLY A 838 -15.93 -6.76 -0.89
C GLY A 838 -17.17 -7.06 -0.05
N GLU A 839 -18.39 -6.89 -0.56
CA GLU A 839 -19.59 -7.22 0.22
C GLU A 839 -19.78 -8.74 0.38
N ALA A 840 -20.02 -9.16 1.63
CA ALA A 840 -20.29 -10.54 1.98
C ALA A 840 -21.62 -11.05 1.38
N LEU A 841 -21.54 -12.22 0.77
CA LEU A 841 -22.65 -12.98 0.18
C LEU A 841 -23.05 -14.14 1.10
N ASP A 842 -24.16 -14.82 0.77
CA ASP A 842 -24.53 -16.02 1.50
C ASP A 842 -23.48 -17.13 1.27
N PRO A 843 -23.13 -17.96 2.27
CA PRO A 843 -22.13 -19.02 2.11
C PRO A 843 -22.48 -20.05 1.02
N VAL A 844 -21.45 -20.63 0.41
CA VAL A 844 -21.57 -21.66 -0.64
C VAL A 844 -21.19 -23.03 -0.08
N SER A 845 -22.00 -24.06 -0.35
CA SER A 845 -21.64 -25.46 -0.12
C SER A 845 -21.63 -26.22 -1.44
N PHE A 846 -20.66 -27.10 -1.68
CA PHE A 846 -20.60 -27.90 -2.89
C PHE A 846 -19.97 -29.28 -2.69
N THR A 847 -20.33 -30.22 -3.58
CA THR A 847 -19.78 -31.58 -3.62
C THR A 847 -19.40 -31.92 -5.05
N LEU A 848 -18.14 -32.32 -5.25
CA LEU A 848 -17.54 -32.68 -6.53
C LEU A 848 -17.19 -34.18 -6.50
N PRO A 849 -18.01 -35.07 -7.10
CA PRO A 849 -17.68 -36.49 -7.20
C PRO A 849 -16.40 -36.71 -8.02
N ILE A 850 -15.45 -37.47 -7.46
CA ILE A 850 -14.15 -37.75 -8.06
C ILE A 850 -14.29 -38.99 -8.95
N GLY A 851 -14.23 -38.77 -10.26
CA GLY A 851 -14.24 -39.82 -11.27
C GLY A 851 -12.85 -40.31 -11.66
N ALA A 852 -12.77 -40.96 -12.81
CA ALA A 852 -11.53 -41.46 -13.38
C ALA A 852 -10.53 -40.33 -13.67
N GLU A 853 -9.26 -40.69 -13.67
CA GLU A 853 -8.17 -39.83 -14.13
C GLU A 853 -8.33 -39.50 -15.62
N VAL A 854 -8.02 -38.26 -15.98
CA VAL A 854 -8.01 -37.69 -17.31
C VAL A 854 -6.79 -36.79 -17.47
N GLU A 855 -6.33 -36.62 -18.70
CA GLU A 855 -5.42 -35.54 -19.05
C GLU A 855 -5.98 -34.20 -18.57
N CYS A 856 -5.12 -33.27 -18.14
CA CYS A 856 -5.48 -31.86 -17.99
C CYS A 856 -5.81 -31.27 -19.37
N SER A 857 -7.04 -31.48 -19.83
CA SER A 857 -7.51 -30.89 -21.06
C SER A 857 -7.49 -29.37 -20.92
N VAL A 858 -6.58 -28.71 -21.65
CA VAL A 858 -6.62 -27.27 -21.89
C VAL A 858 -7.89 -26.96 -22.69
N ALA A 859 -8.99 -26.73 -21.94
CA ALA A 859 -10.32 -26.46 -22.44
C ALA A 859 -10.32 -25.15 -23.24
N SER A 860 -9.99 -25.29 -24.53
CA SER A 860 -9.69 -24.17 -25.41
C SER A 860 -10.99 -23.50 -25.87
N GLY A 861 -11.20 -22.20 -25.64
CA GLY A 861 -10.34 -21.30 -24.87
C GLY A 861 -10.72 -19.83 -24.99
N THR A 862 -9.73 -18.96 -24.80
CA THR A 862 -9.77 -17.50 -25.03
C THR A 862 -10.86 -16.72 -24.29
N LEU A 863 -10.65 -16.51 -22.99
CA LEU A 863 -11.07 -15.24 -22.37
C LEU A 863 -10.14 -14.12 -22.89
N PRO A 864 -10.64 -12.93 -23.24
CA PRO A 864 -9.80 -11.80 -23.61
C PRO A 864 -9.14 -11.18 -22.37
N GLN A 865 -7.81 -11.27 -22.28
CA GLN A 865 -7.03 -10.35 -21.44
C GLN A 865 -7.03 -8.96 -22.08
N THR A 866 -7.96 -8.07 -21.68
CA THR A 866 -7.74 -6.61 -21.56
C THR A 866 -9.01 -5.91 -21.07
N GLY A 867 -8.96 -5.38 -19.85
CA GLY A 867 -9.97 -4.49 -19.28
C GLY A 867 -9.57 -3.01 -19.33
N ALA A 868 -8.62 -2.63 -20.19
CA ALA A 868 -8.10 -1.27 -20.32
C ALA A 868 -7.74 -0.95 -21.78
N GLU A 869 -8.07 0.28 -22.18
CA GLU A 869 -8.11 0.87 -23.53
C GLU A 869 -7.17 0.33 -24.66
N GLN A 870 -7.71 0.34 -25.89
CA GLN A 870 -7.12 1.19 -26.92
C GLN A 870 -8.17 2.02 -27.67
N ARG A 871 -7.94 3.34 -27.72
CA ARG A 871 -8.56 4.26 -28.68
C ARG A 871 -7.91 4.06 -30.05
N ILE A 872 -8.68 3.60 -31.03
CA ILE A 872 -8.26 3.54 -32.44
C ILE A 872 -9.07 4.57 -33.23
N ASP A 873 -8.43 5.71 -33.52
CA ASP A 873 -8.95 6.70 -34.47
C ASP A 873 -8.83 6.16 -35.90
N VAL A 874 -9.93 5.60 -36.43
CA VAL A 874 -10.07 5.30 -37.86
C VAL A 874 -11.35 5.94 -38.40
N LEU A 875 -11.18 6.83 -39.37
CA LEU A 875 -12.28 7.48 -40.06
C LEU A 875 -13.04 6.48 -40.95
N LEU A 876 -14.38 6.52 -40.86
CA LEU A 876 -15.42 6.32 -41.91
C LEU A 876 -15.17 5.33 -43.09
N PRO A 877 -16.22 4.58 -43.55
CA PRO A 877 -17.53 5.19 -43.80
C PRO A 877 -18.81 4.35 -43.54
N MET A 878 -19.91 5.07 -43.28
CA MET A 878 -21.27 4.51 -43.27
C MET A 878 -21.79 4.20 -44.69
N VAL A 879 -21.66 2.95 -45.18
CA VAL A 879 -22.47 2.45 -46.32
C VAL A 879 -22.86 0.98 -46.13
N ALA A 880 -23.89 0.70 -45.32
CA ALA A 880 -24.47 -0.66 -45.23
C ALA A 880 -25.98 -0.65 -44.88
N LEU A 881 -26.39 0.04 -43.81
CA LEU A 881 -27.71 -0.13 -43.20
C LEU A 881 -28.88 0.65 -43.85
N ALA A 882 -28.69 1.16 -45.08
CA ALA A 882 -29.76 1.81 -45.85
C ALA A 882 -30.50 0.85 -46.81
N ALA A 883 -29.94 -0.33 -47.11
CA ALA A 883 -30.45 -1.20 -48.18
C ALA A 883 -31.67 -2.05 -47.80
N LEU A 884 -31.83 -2.42 -46.52
CA LEU A 884 -32.85 -3.38 -46.08
C LEU A 884 -34.26 -2.78 -45.89
N LEU A 885 -34.38 -1.49 -45.60
CA LEU A 885 -35.69 -0.83 -45.46
C LEU A 885 -36.37 -0.49 -46.79
N MET A 886 -35.64 -0.53 -47.92
CA MET A 886 -36.17 -0.28 -49.26
C MET A 886 -36.81 -1.51 -49.93
N ALA A 887 -36.68 -2.71 -49.34
CA ALA A 887 -37.28 -3.94 -49.88
C ALA A 887 -38.76 -4.15 -49.47
N GLY A 888 -39.13 -3.78 -48.24
CA GLY A 888 -40.49 -4.01 -47.71
C GLY A 888 -41.60 -3.20 -48.40
N GLY A 889 -41.28 -1.97 -48.83
CA GLY A 889 -42.28 -1.03 -49.39
C GLY A 889 -42.88 -1.44 -50.74
N LEU A 890 -42.25 -2.33 -51.50
CA LEU A 890 -42.66 -2.63 -52.88
C LEU A 890 -43.65 -3.80 -53.00
N VAL A 891 -43.78 -4.65 -51.98
CA VAL A 891 -44.68 -5.82 -52.00
C VAL A 891 -46.13 -5.42 -51.73
N LEU A 892 -46.36 -4.47 -50.80
CA LEU A 892 -47.70 -4.11 -50.36
C LEU A 892 -48.50 -3.30 -51.43
N ARG A 893 -47.81 -2.55 -52.29
CA ARG A 893 -48.45 -1.78 -53.39
C ARG A 893 -48.90 -2.62 -54.60
N ARG A 894 -48.70 -3.95 -54.61
CA ARG A 894 -49.18 -4.83 -55.70
C ARG A 894 -50.42 -5.68 -55.36
N ARG A 895 -50.99 -5.59 -54.15
CA ARG A 895 -52.22 -6.33 -53.77
C ARG A 895 -53.52 -5.52 -53.71
N LEU A 896 -53.46 -4.19 -53.83
CA LEU A 896 -54.65 -3.30 -53.87
C LEU A 896 -54.98 -2.78 -55.28
N ALA A 897 -54.75 -3.62 -56.30
CA ALA A 897 -55.05 -3.28 -57.71
C ALA A 897 -55.83 -4.39 -58.45
N ARG A 898 -56.25 -5.47 -57.75
CA ARG A 898 -57.10 -6.57 -58.26
C ARG A 898 -57.92 -7.25 -57.15
N ALA A 899 -58.65 -6.47 -56.37
CA ALA A 899 -59.84 -6.86 -55.59
C ALA A 899 -60.54 -5.56 -55.17
#